data_AF-A0A672N6P3-F1
#
_entry.id   AF-A0A672N6P3-F1
#
_cell.length_a   1.000
_cell.length_b   1.000
_cell.length_c   1.000
_cell.angle_alpha   90.00
_cell.angle_beta   90.00
_cell.angle_gamma   90.00
#
_symmetry.space_group_name_H-M   'P 1'
#
loop_
_entity.id
_entity.type
_entity.pdbx_description
1 polymer ?
#
loop_
_entity_poly.entity_id
_entity_poly.type
_entity_poly.pdbx_seq_one_letter_code
_entity_poly.pdbx_strand_id
1 'polypeptide(L)'
;DALPIRIRQPHSSLCHTALTDIFVCVAESVAVMSVDLGSEWMKIAIVKPGVPMEIALNKESRRKTPVAVCLKENERLFGDSALGVAVKNPKVVYRFLQSILGKTADNPQVAQYQKHFPEHQMQRDEKRGTVFFKFSEELQYTPEELLGMILNYSRGLAQDFAEQLIKDAVITVPAYFNQAERRAVLQAAHIAGLKVLQLINDNTAVALNYGVFRRKDINSTAQVLLKANGAVCDTTATIVTYQTVKTKESGTQPQLQIRGVGFDRTLGGFEMELRLRDHLAKLFNEQKKSKKDVRENLRAMAKLLKEAQRLKTVLSANAEHMAQIEGLMDDIDFKAKVTRSEFEALCEDLFDRVPGPVTEALAAAEMSMDEIDQVILVGGSTRVPRVQDVLLKAVGKEELSKNINADEAAAMGAVYQAAALSKAFKVKPFLVRDAAVFPIQVEFSRETEEEDGVKTMKHNKRILFQRMAPYPQRKVITFNRYMDDFVFYINYGDLGFLGEQDLKVFGSQNLTTVKLSGVGSSFKKHSDAESKGIKAHFNMDESGVLILDRPEEKSDGEKAEEKEEDKKPKPQKKSKISEDITVELEVNDVLDPSTEDIEVLQDLTDRDLEKQEREKTLNSLEAFIFETQDKLYQDEYLAVVTEEEKEQITGKLSEASNWMDEEGYAAGTKELKEKLSELKKLCKAMFFRVEERKKWPDSLAALDSMLNHSTIFLKSVRLIPESDQIFTEVELKTLERVINETMTWKNETVAEQDKLSPTEKPVLLSKDIEAKRSLLDREVNYLLNKAKFVKPKPKDKAKDKNTTSTENSKANSTEDAEKVIPPKTEEVKPAEEPPTAEKKDEEPILELNPAENTDTGHSQSTNQSNIKIILT
;
A
#
# COMPACT_ATOMS: atom_id res chain seq x y z
N ASP A 1 23.66 4.63 47.86
CA ASP A 1 22.57 4.49 48.85
C ASP A 1 21.27 5.01 48.25
N ALA A 2 20.41 4.10 47.79
CA ALA A 2 19.29 3.52 48.55
C ALA A 2 18.08 4.48 48.58
N LEU A 3 17.16 4.33 47.62
CA LEU A 3 15.84 3.67 47.75
C LEU A 3 14.70 4.66 48.11
N PRO A 4 13.43 4.32 47.81
CA PRO A 4 12.45 5.21 47.17
C PRO A 4 11.26 5.55 48.11
N ILE A 5 10.49 6.59 47.78
CA ILE A 5 9.30 6.96 48.55
C ILE A 5 8.04 6.86 47.70
N ARG A 6 7.14 6.01 48.20
CA ARG A 6 5.75 5.76 47.80
C ARG A 6 4.92 7.04 47.75
N ILE A 7 4.14 7.19 46.68
CA ILE A 7 3.07 8.20 46.57
C ILE A 7 1.83 7.69 47.32
N ARG A 8 1.35 8.49 48.29
CA ARG A 8 0.02 8.38 48.91
C ARG A 8 -0.93 9.37 48.23
N GLN A 9 -2.14 8.92 47.89
CA GLN A 9 -3.30 9.81 47.75
C GLN A 9 -3.85 10.19 49.13
N PRO A 10 -4.55 11.34 49.24
CA PRO A 10 -5.99 11.23 49.48
C PRO A 10 -6.87 12.27 48.74
N HIS A 11 -8.18 12.06 48.89
CA HIS A 11 -9.34 12.56 48.15
C HIS A 11 -9.74 14.05 48.30
N SER A 12 -10.36 14.52 47.20
CA SER A 12 -11.57 15.38 47.06
C SER A 12 -11.63 16.81 47.62
N SER A 13 -11.87 17.78 46.73
CA SER A 13 -13.12 18.57 46.70
C SER A 13 -13.25 19.34 45.38
N LEU A 14 -14.50 19.51 44.92
CA LEU A 14 -14.96 20.11 43.67
C LEU A 14 -14.58 21.60 43.52
N CYS A 15 -14.30 22.03 42.28
CA CYS A 15 -14.92 23.24 41.73
C CYS A 15 -14.87 23.27 40.18
N HIS A 16 -15.98 23.70 39.59
CA HIS A 16 -16.24 23.77 38.15
C HIS A 16 -15.45 24.85 37.42
N THR A 17 -14.87 24.49 36.27
CA THR A 17 -14.91 25.27 35.02
C THR A 17 -14.55 24.33 33.87
N ALA A 18 -15.56 23.94 33.08
CA ALA A 18 -15.37 23.14 31.88
C ALA A 18 -14.84 24.05 30.75
N LEU A 19 -13.51 24.15 30.64
CA LEU A 19 -12.86 24.42 29.36
C LEU A 19 -13.02 23.16 28.52
N THR A 20 -13.84 23.23 27.48
CA THR A 20 -13.84 22.26 26.38
C THR A 20 -12.53 22.42 25.62
N ASP A 21 -11.46 21.86 26.17
CA ASP A 21 -10.27 21.56 25.42
C ASP A 21 -10.63 20.49 24.39
N ILE A 22 -10.46 20.86 23.12
CA ILE A 22 -10.38 19.92 22.01
C ILE A 22 -9.16 19.05 22.30
N PHE A 23 -9.36 17.95 23.01
CA PHE A 23 -8.47 16.80 22.92
C PHE A 23 -8.60 16.30 21.48
N VAL A 24 -7.77 16.85 20.59
CA VAL A 24 -7.29 16.06 19.47
C VAL A 24 -6.58 14.89 20.15
N CYS A 25 -7.28 13.76 20.26
CA CYS A 25 -6.61 12.49 20.46
C CYS A 25 -5.56 12.44 19.35
N VAL A 26 -4.29 12.66 19.70
CA VAL A 26 -3.17 12.23 18.87
C VAL A 26 -3.28 10.72 18.86
N ALA A 27 -4.14 10.20 18.00
CA ALA A 27 -4.12 8.79 17.66
C ALA A 27 -2.71 8.56 17.15
N GLU A 28 -1.92 7.75 17.86
CA GLU A 28 -0.66 7.28 17.32
C GLU A 28 -0.95 6.73 15.92
N SER A 29 -0.18 7.14 14.92
CA SER A 29 -0.27 6.62 13.57
C SER A 29 0.06 5.12 13.63
N VAL A 30 -0.97 4.28 13.50
CA VAL A 30 -0.86 2.81 13.63
C VAL A 30 -0.82 2.15 12.24
N ALA A 31 -1.29 2.85 11.20
CA ALA A 31 -1.28 2.34 9.84
C ALA A 31 0.14 2.22 9.28
N VAL A 32 0.36 1.13 8.55
CA VAL A 32 1.56 0.96 7.72
C VAL A 32 1.15 0.69 6.29
N MET A 33 2.05 1.03 5.37
CA MET A 33 1.81 0.86 3.94
C MET A 33 2.89 0.00 3.30
N SER A 34 2.63 -0.38 2.06
CA SER A 34 3.67 -0.84 1.15
C SER A 34 3.51 -0.19 -0.22
N VAL A 35 4.62 -0.11 -0.94
CA VAL A 35 4.65 0.36 -2.32
C VAL A 35 5.27 -0.75 -3.15
N ASP A 36 4.44 -1.37 -4.01
CA ASP A 36 4.97 -2.11 -5.14
C ASP A 36 5.47 -1.10 -6.17
N LEU A 37 6.78 -0.86 -6.19
CA LEU A 37 7.42 0.16 -7.00
C LEU A 37 7.86 -0.46 -8.34
N GLY A 38 6.91 -0.60 -9.28
CA GLY A 38 7.21 -1.06 -10.64
C GLY A 38 7.68 0.08 -11.57
N SER A 39 8.35 -0.25 -12.67
CA SER A 39 8.99 0.78 -13.53
C SER A 39 8.02 1.73 -14.23
N GLU A 40 6.79 1.27 -14.50
CA GLU A 40 5.71 2.08 -15.11
C GLU A 40 4.52 2.27 -14.17
N TRP A 41 4.23 1.28 -13.32
CA TRP A 41 3.06 1.28 -12.44
C TRP A 41 3.47 0.98 -11.01
N MET A 42 3.00 1.80 -10.08
CA MET A 42 3.06 1.50 -8.66
C MET A 42 1.69 1.05 -8.14
N LYS A 43 1.70 0.19 -7.12
CA LYS A 43 0.50 -0.17 -6.35
C LYS A 43 0.79 0.02 -4.89
N ILE A 44 -0.18 0.55 -4.18
CA ILE A 44 -0.04 0.93 -2.79
C ILE A 44 -0.99 0.04 -2.01
N ALA A 45 -0.48 -0.67 -1.01
CA ALA A 45 -1.32 -1.44 -0.12
C ALA A 45 -1.19 -0.91 1.30
N ILE A 46 -2.28 -0.92 2.07
CA ILE A 46 -2.31 -0.43 3.44
C ILE A 46 -2.84 -1.49 4.39
N VAL A 47 -2.53 -1.33 5.67
CA VAL A 47 -3.19 -2.02 6.76
C VAL A 47 -3.35 -1.04 7.92
N LYS A 48 -4.57 -0.98 8.48
CA LYS A 48 -4.90 -0.14 9.64
C LYS A 48 -5.79 -0.90 10.62
N PRO A 49 -5.83 -0.54 11.91
CA PRO A 49 -6.74 -1.18 12.86
C PRO A 49 -8.19 -1.19 12.34
N GLY A 50 -8.84 -2.36 12.40
CA GLY A 50 -10.22 -2.55 11.93
C GLY A 50 -10.39 -2.72 10.43
N VAL A 51 -9.34 -2.54 9.61
CA VAL A 51 -9.39 -2.72 8.15
C VAL A 51 -8.37 -3.78 7.74
N PRO A 52 -8.77 -4.81 6.96
CA PRO A 52 -7.84 -5.80 6.45
C PRO A 52 -6.80 -5.17 5.51
N MET A 53 -5.78 -5.95 5.15
CA MET A 53 -4.83 -5.53 4.11
C MET A 53 -5.58 -5.29 2.79
N GLU A 54 -5.39 -4.11 2.20
CA GLU A 54 -6.12 -3.71 0.99
C GLU A 54 -5.27 -2.77 0.11
N ILE A 55 -5.53 -2.78 -1.20
CA ILE A 55 -4.93 -1.84 -2.16
C ILE A 55 -5.61 -0.48 -2.02
N ALA A 56 -4.83 0.56 -1.74
CA ALA A 56 -5.27 1.94 -1.76
C ALA A 56 -5.54 2.39 -3.21
N LEU A 57 -6.68 3.04 -3.42
CA LEU A 57 -7.05 3.58 -4.73
C LEU A 57 -6.36 4.93 -4.96
N ASN A 58 -6.08 5.24 -6.24
CA ASN A 58 -5.63 6.57 -6.64
C ASN A 58 -6.80 7.56 -6.75
N LYS A 59 -6.51 8.83 -7.10
CA LYS A 59 -7.52 9.89 -7.24
C LYS A 59 -8.57 9.58 -8.32
N GLU A 60 -8.24 8.73 -9.28
CA GLU A 60 -9.11 8.24 -10.36
C GLU A 60 -9.83 6.92 -9.99
N SER A 61 -9.81 6.51 -8.72
CA SER A 61 -10.41 5.26 -8.21
C SER A 61 -9.82 3.98 -8.82
N ARG A 62 -8.58 4.03 -9.31
CA ARG A 62 -7.86 2.87 -9.86
C ARG A 62 -6.95 2.23 -8.82
N ARG A 63 -6.72 0.92 -8.98
CA ARG A 63 -5.87 0.08 -8.10
C ARG A 63 -4.38 0.14 -8.46
N LYS A 64 -4.01 0.88 -9.49
CA LYS A 64 -2.62 1.09 -9.94
C LYS A 64 -2.43 2.54 -10.36
N THR A 65 -1.26 3.08 -10.07
CA THR A 65 -0.92 4.48 -10.34
C THR A 65 0.30 4.53 -11.25
N PRO A 66 0.30 5.33 -12.34
CA PRO A 66 1.50 5.53 -13.15
C PRO A 66 2.68 6.08 -12.32
N VAL A 67 3.87 5.54 -12.53
CA VAL A 67 5.13 6.06 -11.97
C VAL A 67 5.62 7.17 -12.89
N ALA A 68 5.01 8.34 -12.71
CA ALA A 68 5.26 9.53 -13.52
C ALA A 68 5.17 10.78 -12.65
N VAL A 69 6.11 11.70 -12.86
CA VAL A 69 6.11 13.05 -12.27
C VAL A 69 6.23 14.08 -13.39
N CYS A 70 5.36 15.06 -13.38
CA CYS A 70 5.41 16.23 -14.24
C CYS A 70 5.85 17.42 -13.39
N LEU A 71 6.89 18.12 -13.83
CA LEU A 71 7.33 19.36 -13.22
C LEU A 71 6.77 20.55 -14.01
N LYS A 72 6.12 21.49 -13.33
CA LYS A 72 5.76 22.80 -13.87
C LYS A 72 6.25 23.87 -12.90
N GLU A 73 6.43 25.10 -13.38
CA GLU A 73 7.02 26.19 -12.60
C GLU A 73 6.37 26.39 -11.21
N ASN A 74 5.06 26.14 -11.08
CA ASN A 74 4.29 26.36 -9.85
C ASN A 74 3.56 25.12 -9.30
N GLU A 75 3.71 23.93 -9.90
CA GLU A 75 3.05 22.72 -9.41
C GLU A 75 3.76 21.45 -9.88
N ARG A 76 3.58 20.37 -9.13
CA ARG A 76 3.89 19.01 -9.60
C ARG A 76 2.60 18.26 -9.86
N LEU A 77 2.58 17.51 -10.97
CA LEU A 77 1.52 16.54 -11.24
C LEU A 77 2.09 15.13 -11.17
N PHE A 78 1.27 14.19 -10.72
CA PHE A 78 1.66 12.79 -10.54
C PHE A 78 0.67 11.85 -11.21
N GLY A 79 1.08 10.59 -11.41
CA GLY A 79 0.19 9.52 -11.85
C GLY A 79 -0.50 9.82 -13.19
N ASP A 80 -1.81 9.58 -13.24
CA ASP A 80 -2.63 9.80 -14.44
C ASP A 80 -2.60 11.27 -14.91
N SER A 81 -2.52 12.23 -13.99
CA SER A 81 -2.40 13.65 -14.33
C SER A 81 -1.09 13.97 -15.04
N ALA A 82 0.05 13.42 -14.58
CA ALA A 82 1.34 13.55 -15.25
C ALA A 82 1.32 12.88 -16.64
N LEU A 83 0.72 11.69 -16.74
CA LEU A 83 0.61 10.96 -18.00
C LEU A 83 -0.25 11.70 -19.03
N GLY A 84 -1.29 12.41 -18.58
CA GLY A 84 -2.09 13.31 -19.42
C GLY A 84 -1.29 14.45 -20.03
N VAL A 85 -0.29 14.96 -19.31
CA VAL A 85 0.64 16.00 -19.80
C VAL A 85 1.71 15.42 -20.72
N ALA A 86 2.15 14.17 -20.53
CA ALA A 86 3.21 13.56 -21.34
C ALA A 86 2.92 13.60 -22.85
N VAL A 87 1.65 13.48 -23.24
CA VAL A 87 1.21 13.56 -24.65
C VAL A 87 1.20 14.99 -25.18
N LYS A 88 1.06 15.99 -24.31
CA LYS A 88 0.99 17.42 -24.68
C LYS A 88 2.36 18.08 -24.66
N ASN A 89 3.14 17.82 -23.61
CA ASN A 89 4.47 18.35 -23.39
C ASN A 89 5.37 17.28 -22.74
N PRO A 90 5.99 16.39 -23.54
CA PRO A 90 6.78 15.28 -23.01
C PRO A 90 8.04 15.73 -22.26
N LYS A 91 8.59 16.91 -22.58
CA LYS A 91 9.83 17.46 -22.00
C LYS A 91 9.80 17.61 -20.47
N VAL A 92 8.60 17.80 -19.92
CA VAL A 92 8.41 18.12 -18.50
C VAL A 92 7.91 16.92 -17.69
N VAL A 93 7.76 15.75 -18.31
CA VAL A 93 7.23 14.54 -17.65
C VAL A 93 8.28 13.44 -17.63
N TYR A 94 8.69 13.07 -16.42
CA TYR A 94 9.72 12.08 -16.15
C TYR A 94 9.09 10.74 -15.76
N ARG A 95 9.59 9.65 -16.36
CA ARG A 95 9.10 8.27 -16.21
C ARG A 95 10.29 7.30 -16.25
N PHE A 96 10.09 6.04 -15.85
CA PHE A 96 11.10 4.97 -15.96
C PHE A 96 12.43 5.23 -15.23
N LEU A 97 12.38 6.05 -14.18
CA LEU A 97 13.55 6.53 -13.42
C LEU A 97 14.35 5.39 -12.75
N GLN A 98 13.69 4.26 -12.46
CA GLN A 98 14.33 3.12 -11.79
C GLN A 98 15.58 2.59 -12.51
N SER A 99 15.60 2.66 -13.84
CA SER A 99 16.70 2.15 -14.66
C SER A 99 18.02 2.90 -14.45
N ILE A 100 17.97 4.13 -13.95
CA ILE A 100 19.11 5.04 -13.81
C ILE A 100 19.45 5.40 -12.35
N LEU A 101 18.75 4.81 -11.37
CA LEU A 101 19.03 5.04 -9.95
C LEU A 101 20.43 4.56 -9.56
N GLY A 102 21.19 5.41 -8.87
CA GLY A 102 22.55 5.11 -8.42
C GLY A 102 23.52 4.79 -9.57
N LYS A 103 23.21 5.16 -10.81
CA LYS A 103 24.06 4.92 -11.98
C LYS A 103 24.91 6.14 -12.31
N THR A 104 26.16 5.90 -12.67
CA THR A 104 27.07 6.92 -13.18
C THR A 104 26.67 7.38 -14.58
N ALA A 105 27.06 8.60 -14.95
CA ALA A 105 26.66 9.20 -16.24
C ALA A 105 27.15 8.41 -17.48
N ASP A 106 28.22 7.65 -17.35
CA ASP A 106 28.80 6.79 -18.39
C ASP A 106 28.17 5.39 -18.45
N ASN A 107 27.24 5.08 -17.55
CA ASN A 107 26.59 3.77 -17.51
C ASN A 107 25.71 3.54 -18.77
N PRO A 108 25.75 2.35 -19.40
CA PRO A 108 24.94 2.06 -20.58
C PRO A 108 23.42 2.24 -20.38
N GLN A 109 22.89 2.04 -19.16
CA GLN A 109 21.47 2.26 -18.86
C GLN A 109 21.10 3.75 -18.94
N VAL A 110 22.00 4.65 -18.54
CA VAL A 110 21.78 6.11 -18.67
C VAL A 110 21.73 6.52 -20.14
N ALA A 111 22.64 5.99 -20.96
CA ALA A 111 22.61 6.20 -22.41
C ALA A 111 21.33 5.62 -23.04
N GLN A 112 20.89 4.45 -22.59
CA GLN A 112 19.65 3.83 -23.06
C GLN A 112 18.42 4.67 -22.66
N TYR A 113 18.37 5.19 -21.44
CA TYR A 113 17.33 6.11 -20.99
C TYR A 113 17.26 7.35 -21.89
N GLN A 114 18.41 8.01 -22.14
CA GLN A 114 18.48 9.19 -23.02
C GLN A 114 17.99 8.89 -24.44
N LYS A 115 18.25 7.67 -24.95
CA LYS A 115 17.76 7.23 -26.26
C LYS A 115 16.24 7.05 -26.28
N HIS A 116 15.66 6.55 -25.20
CA HIS A 116 14.22 6.35 -25.09
C HIS A 116 13.46 7.66 -24.88
N PHE A 117 14.07 8.62 -24.16
CA PHE A 117 13.52 9.93 -23.84
C PHE A 117 14.48 11.07 -24.24
N PRO A 118 14.69 11.30 -25.56
CA PRO A 118 15.60 12.34 -26.06
C PRO A 118 15.17 13.77 -25.66
N GLU A 119 13.93 13.95 -25.24
CA GLU A 119 13.37 15.22 -24.80
C GLU A 119 13.85 15.67 -23.40
N HIS A 120 14.38 14.76 -22.59
CA HIS A 120 14.85 15.07 -21.24
C HIS A 120 16.28 15.59 -21.26
N GLN A 121 16.51 16.73 -20.61
CA GLN A 121 17.83 17.35 -20.52
C GLN A 121 18.63 16.75 -19.36
N MET A 122 19.36 15.66 -19.62
CA MET A 122 20.26 15.08 -18.63
C MET A 122 21.65 15.73 -18.70
N GLN A 123 22.23 16.00 -17.53
CA GLN A 123 23.59 16.49 -17.38
C GLN A 123 24.33 15.68 -16.31
N ARG A 124 25.66 15.66 -16.41
CA ARG A 124 26.52 14.99 -15.44
C ARG A 124 26.64 15.85 -14.19
N ASP A 125 26.41 15.22 -13.04
CA ASP A 125 26.80 15.80 -11.75
C ASP A 125 28.30 15.54 -11.54
N GLU A 126 29.15 16.56 -11.66
CA GLU A 126 30.60 16.40 -11.48
C GLU A 126 31.01 16.03 -10.05
N LYS A 127 30.15 16.30 -9.05
CA LYS A 127 30.40 15.95 -7.64
C LYS A 127 30.01 14.49 -7.36
N ARG A 128 28.87 14.04 -7.88
CA ARG A 128 28.35 12.67 -7.67
C ARG A 128 28.82 11.66 -8.72
N GLY A 129 29.24 12.12 -9.90
CA GLY A 129 29.53 11.27 -11.06
C GLY A 129 28.27 10.67 -11.73
N THR A 130 27.09 10.87 -11.15
CA THR A 130 25.77 10.45 -11.66
C THR A 130 25.17 11.51 -12.58
N VAL A 131 23.86 11.42 -12.87
CA VAL A 131 23.12 12.39 -13.69
C VAL A 131 22.07 13.16 -12.89
N PHE A 132 21.75 14.35 -13.36
CA PHE A 132 20.57 15.10 -12.97
C PHE A 132 19.81 15.60 -14.21
N PHE A 133 18.54 15.91 -14.02
CA PHE A 133 17.67 16.55 -15.01
C PHE A 133 17.69 18.06 -14.80
N LYS A 134 18.09 18.81 -15.83
CA LYS A 134 18.01 20.27 -15.83
C LYS A 134 16.58 20.70 -16.18
N PHE A 135 15.83 21.20 -15.20
CA PHE A 135 14.48 21.72 -15.42
C PHE A 135 14.49 23.21 -15.77
N SER A 136 15.29 24.01 -15.07
CA SER A 136 15.57 25.42 -15.39
C SER A 136 17.05 25.74 -15.15
N GLU A 137 17.45 27.01 -15.30
CA GLU A 137 18.82 27.44 -14.93
C GLU A 137 19.09 27.29 -13.43
N GLU A 138 18.04 27.35 -12.59
CA GLU A 138 18.16 27.30 -11.12
C GLU A 138 17.72 25.94 -10.56
N LEU A 139 16.82 25.23 -11.24
CA LEU A 139 16.22 23.99 -10.76
C LEU A 139 16.77 22.77 -11.49
N GLN A 140 17.41 21.90 -10.71
CA GLN A 140 17.95 20.62 -11.12
C GLN A 140 17.46 19.52 -10.18
N TYR A 141 17.13 18.35 -10.72
CA TYR A 141 16.64 17.22 -9.94
C TYR A 141 17.32 15.93 -10.36
N THR A 142 17.82 15.18 -9.39
CA THR A 142 18.32 13.82 -9.56
C THR A 142 17.19 12.82 -9.76
N PRO A 143 17.48 11.64 -10.34
CA PRO A 143 16.53 10.53 -10.40
C PRO A 143 15.96 10.16 -9.02
N GLU A 144 16.78 10.20 -7.97
CA GLU A 144 16.42 9.91 -6.59
C GLU A 144 15.45 10.95 -6.01
N GLU A 145 15.66 12.23 -6.26
CA GLU A 145 14.74 13.30 -5.84
C GLU A 145 13.39 13.17 -6.54
N LEU A 146 13.38 12.94 -7.86
CA LEU A 146 12.15 12.72 -8.62
C LEU A 146 11.39 11.48 -8.13
N LEU A 147 12.12 10.40 -7.80
CA LEU A 147 11.52 9.22 -7.18
C LEU A 147 11.00 9.53 -5.78
N GLY A 148 11.70 10.35 -5.00
CA GLY A 148 11.26 10.84 -3.69
C GLY A 148 9.95 11.62 -3.78
N MET A 149 9.76 12.44 -4.82
CA MET A 149 8.48 13.11 -5.10
C MET A 149 7.35 12.09 -5.35
N ILE A 150 7.63 11.03 -6.13
CA ILE A 150 6.64 9.97 -6.42
C ILE A 150 6.31 9.18 -5.15
N LEU A 151 7.31 8.85 -4.33
CA LEU A 151 7.11 8.15 -3.06
C LEU A 151 6.33 9.02 -2.05
N ASN A 152 6.59 10.32 -2.00
CA ASN A 152 5.83 11.27 -1.20
C ASN A 152 4.35 11.32 -1.65
N TYR A 153 4.10 11.34 -2.96
CA TYR A 153 2.75 11.23 -3.51
C TYR A 153 2.09 9.88 -3.15
N SER A 154 2.83 8.77 -3.20
CA SER A 154 2.32 7.45 -2.80
C SER A 154 1.89 7.42 -1.33
N ARG A 155 2.64 8.09 -0.45
CA ARG A 155 2.30 8.29 0.96
C ARG A 155 1.01 9.10 1.10
N GLY A 156 0.86 10.17 0.32
CA GLY A 156 -0.37 10.96 0.26
C GLY A 156 -1.60 10.11 -0.08
N LEU A 157 -1.53 9.31 -1.14
CA LEU A 157 -2.62 8.39 -1.51
C LEU A 157 -2.95 7.39 -0.40
N ALA A 158 -1.93 6.84 0.26
CA ALA A 158 -2.12 5.91 1.38
C ALA A 158 -2.77 6.61 2.59
N GLN A 159 -2.37 7.84 2.89
CA GLN A 159 -2.93 8.64 3.98
C GLN A 159 -4.39 9.02 3.73
N ASP A 160 -4.73 9.43 2.51
CA ASP A 160 -6.10 9.76 2.11
C ASP A 160 -7.01 8.53 2.29
N PHE A 161 -6.55 7.35 1.86
CA PHE A 161 -7.30 6.10 2.00
C PHE A 161 -7.36 5.62 3.47
N ALA A 162 -6.29 5.80 4.24
CA ALA A 162 -6.22 5.37 5.63
C ALA A 162 -6.90 6.35 6.61
N GLU A 163 -7.16 7.58 6.19
CA GLU A 163 -7.64 8.71 6.99
C GLU A 163 -6.75 8.98 8.22
N GLN A 164 -5.45 8.72 8.10
CA GLN A 164 -4.45 8.96 9.14
C GLN A 164 -3.08 9.17 8.52
N LEU A 165 -2.15 9.78 9.28
CA LEU A 165 -0.75 9.88 8.87
C LEU A 165 -0.13 8.48 8.73
N ILE A 166 0.80 8.30 7.79
CA ILE A 166 1.56 7.07 7.62
C ILE A 166 3.03 7.43 7.50
N LYS A 167 3.89 6.76 8.27
CA LYS A 167 5.35 6.99 8.27
C LYS A 167 6.14 5.76 7.87
N ASP A 168 5.64 4.58 8.22
CA ASP A 168 6.35 3.32 8.06
C ASP A 168 5.89 2.59 6.78
N ALA A 169 6.84 2.20 5.93
CA ALA A 169 6.57 1.55 4.65
C ALA A 169 7.50 0.38 4.35
N VAL A 170 7.00 -0.62 3.64
CA VAL A 170 7.83 -1.63 2.93
C VAL A 170 7.78 -1.33 1.44
N ILE A 171 8.93 -1.29 0.77
CA ILE A 171 9.01 -0.93 -0.66
C ILE A 171 9.56 -2.13 -1.43
N THR A 172 8.94 -2.48 -2.56
CA THR A 172 9.46 -3.53 -3.44
C THR A 172 10.61 -3.01 -4.30
N VAL A 173 11.59 -3.86 -4.58
CA VAL A 173 12.68 -3.60 -5.53
C VAL A 173 12.94 -4.83 -6.40
N PRO A 174 13.45 -4.68 -7.64
CA PRO A 174 13.85 -5.84 -8.44
C PRO A 174 14.94 -6.66 -7.74
N ALA A 175 14.84 -7.99 -7.81
CA ALA A 175 15.80 -8.88 -7.14
C ALA A 175 17.27 -8.66 -7.55
N TYR A 176 17.50 -8.24 -8.79
CA TYR A 176 18.82 -7.95 -9.34
C TYR A 176 19.39 -6.56 -8.95
N PHE A 177 18.68 -5.77 -8.14
CA PHE A 177 19.22 -4.49 -7.66
C PHE A 177 20.46 -4.72 -6.79
N ASN A 178 21.54 -4.04 -7.16
CA ASN A 178 22.79 -4.04 -6.43
C ASN A 178 22.72 -3.07 -5.22
N GLN A 179 23.80 -2.94 -4.45
CA GLN A 179 23.82 -2.07 -3.26
C GLN A 179 23.54 -0.60 -3.59
N ALA A 180 24.09 -0.08 -4.69
CA ALA A 180 23.90 1.30 -5.11
C ALA A 180 22.43 1.60 -5.43
N GLU A 181 21.80 0.71 -6.20
CA GLU A 181 20.40 0.83 -6.59
C GLU A 181 19.47 0.72 -5.37
N ARG A 182 19.77 -0.18 -4.42
CA ARG A 182 19.02 -0.29 -3.15
C ARG A 182 19.17 0.97 -2.30
N ARG A 183 20.38 1.52 -2.17
CA ARG A 183 20.64 2.76 -1.42
C ARG A 183 19.97 3.97 -2.05
N ALA A 184 19.94 4.06 -3.38
CA ALA A 184 19.22 5.11 -4.10
C ALA A 184 17.71 5.10 -3.81
N VAL A 185 17.09 3.91 -3.71
CA VAL A 185 15.68 3.79 -3.29
C VAL A 185 15.49 4.20 -1.82
N LEU A 186 16.40 3.81 -0.93
CA LEU A 186 16.37 4.24 0.48
C LEU A 186 16.52 5.77 0.61
N GLN A 187 17.40 6.38 -0.18
CA GLN A 187 17.57 7.82 -0.24
C GLN A 187 16.30 8.51 -0.73
N ALA A 188 15.69 8.04 -1.82
CA ALA A 188 14.42 8.57 -2.31
C ALA A 188 13.31 8.47 -1.24
N ALA A 189 13.25 7.37 -0.51
CA ALA A 189 12.29 7.19 0.59
C ALA A 189 12.59 8.14 1.77
N HIS A 190 13.85 8.37 2.09
CA HIS A 190 14.27 9.33 3.12
C HIS A 190 13.85 10.76 2.73
N ILE A 191 14.12 11.17 1.49
CA ILE A 191 13.66 12.45 0.93
C ILE A 191 12.13 12.57 1.04
N ALA A 192 11.40 11.50 0.73
CA ALA A 192 9.93 11.46 0.84
C ALA A 192 9.40 11.54 2.29
N GLY A 193 10.26 11.45 3.30
CA GLY A 193 9.87 11.38 4.72
C GLY A 193 9.20 10.04 5.08
N LEU A 194 9.60 8.96 4.40
CA LEU A 194 9.16 7.59 4.70
C LEU A 194 10.25 6.84 5.44
N LYS A 195 9.88 6.20 6.56
CA LYS A 195 10.72 5.22 7.23
C LYS A 195 10.53 3.86 6.58
N VAL A 196 11.54 3.42 5.86
CA VAL A 196 11.55 2.10 5.23
C VAL A 196 11.79 1.04 6.30
N LEU A 197 10.77 0.22 6.56
CA LEU A 197 10.87 -0.94 7.45
C LEU A 197 11.71 -2.05 6.82
N GLN A 198 11.56 -2.23 5.50
CA GLN A 198 12.31 -3.20 4.71
C GLN A 198 12.19 -2.86 3.21
N LEU A 199 13.28 -3.03 2.45
CA LEU A 199 13.18 -3.27 1.01
C LEU A 199 12.98 -4.76 0.75
N ILE A 200 11.91 -5.14 0.07
CA ILE A 200 11.64 -6.54 -0.25
C ILE A 200 11.80 -6.77 -1.75
N ASN A 201 12.38 -7.88 -2.17
CA ASN A 201 12.42 -8.19 -3.60
C ASN A 201 10.98 -8.43 -4.09
N ASP A 202 10.63 -7.90 -5.26
CA ASP A 202 9.31 -8.01 -5.90
C ASP A 202 8.79 -9.46 -5.94
N ASN A 203 9.59 -10.40 -6.47
CA ASN A 203 9.23 -11.81 -6.54
C ASN A 203 9.19 -12.49 -5.17
N THR A 204 9.97 -12.01 -4.20
CA THR A 204 9.89 -12.46 -2.80
C THR A 204 8.59 -11.99 -2.14
N ALA A 205 8.13 -10.78 -2.43
CA ALA A 205 6.83 -10.29 -1.95
C ALA A 205 5.68 -11.09 -2.57
N VAL A 206 5.74 -11.37 -3.88
CA VAL A 206 4.79 -12.27 -4.56
C VAL A 206 4.84 -13.68 -3.95
N ALA A 207 6.03 -14.17 -3.59
CA ALA A 207 6.20 -15.45 -2.90
C ALA A 207 5.56 -15.46 -1.51
N LEU A 208 5.72 -14.38 -0.76
CA LEU A 208 5.12 -14.24 0.55
C LEU A 208 3.60 -14.21 0.46
N ASN A 209 3.04 -13.43 -0.47
CA ASN A 209 1.61 -13.40 -0.74
C ASN A 209 1.06 -14.80 -1.05
N TYR A 210 1.72 -15.52 -1.96
CA TYR A 210 1.34 -16.90 -2.31
C TYR A 210 1.31 -17.84 -1.10
N GLY A 211 2.39 -17.82 -0.29
CA GLY A 211 2.57 -18.71 0.85
C GLY A 211 1.63 -18.43 2.02
N VAL A 212 1.34 -17.15 2.29
CA VAL A 212 0.47 -16.74 3.41
C VAL A 212 -0.94 -17.33 3.26
N PHE A 213 -1.51 -17.29 2.05
CA PHE A 213 -2.85 -17.84 1.79
C PHE A 213 -2.89 -19.37 1.71
N ARG A 214 -1.73 -20.02 1.53
CA ARG A 214 -1.57 -21.49 1.44
C ARG A 214 -0.82 -22.09 2.62
N ARG A 215 -0.80 -21.40 3.76
CA ARG A 215 -0.07 -21.83 4.96
C ARG A 215 -0.35 -23.27 5.39
N LYS A 216 -1.60 -23.74 5.20
CA LYS A 216 -2.02 -25.10 5.59
C LYS A 216 -1.48 -26.18 4.67
N ASP A 217 -1.12 -25.82 3.44
CA ASP A 217 -0.65 -26.76 2.41
C ASP A 217 0.87 -26.96 2.49
N ILE A 218 1.58 -26.04 3.16
CA ILE A 218 3.02 -26.11 3.38
C ILE A 218 3.33 -27.12 4.49
N ASN A 219 4.11 -28.14 4.16
CA ASN A 219 4.54 -29.20 5.08
C ASN A 219 6.07 -29.29 5.16
N SER A 220 6.61 -30.38 5.71
CA SER A 220 8.05 -30.58 5.85
C SER A 220 8.78 -30.87 4.52
N THR A 221 8.04 -31.28 3.49
CA THR A 221 8.56 -31.50 2.13
C THR A 221 8.60 -30.17 1.41
N ALA A 222 9.75 -29.83 0.84
CA ALA A 222 9.92 -28.59 0.10
C ALA A 222 9.08 -28.62 -1.17
N GLN A 223 8.19 -27.64 -1.33
CA GLN A 223 7.56 -27.33 -2.61
C GLN A 223 8.42 -26.32 -3.36
N VAL A 224 8.78 -26.61 -4.60
CA VAL A 224 9.67 -25.80 -5.42
C VAL A 224 8.86 -25.13 -6.53
N LEU A 225 8.78 -23.81 -6.47
CA LEU A 225 8.01 -23.01 -7.42
C LEU A 225 8.93 -22.07 -8.18
N LEU A 226 8.76 -22.00 -9.50
CA LEU A 226 9.41 -20.99 -10.32
C LEU A 226 8.43 -19.84 -10.58
N LYS A 227 8.81 -18.62 -10.26
CA LYS A 227 8.05 -17.41 -10.57
C LYS A 227 8.70 -16.72 -11.75
N ALA A 228 7.98 -16.60 -12.86
CA ALA A 228 8.42 -15.85 -14.03
C ALA A 228 7.67 -14.50 -14.05
N ASN A 229 8.40 -13.41 -13.81
CA ASN A 229 7.87 -12.06 -13.81
C ASN A 229 8.30 -11.34 -15.09
N GLY A 230 7.35 -11.07 -15.97
CA GLY A 230 7.54 -10.21 -17.14
C GLY A 230 7.10 -8.79 -16.78
N ALA A 231 8.02 -7.98 -16.27
CA ALA A 231 7.77 -6.59 -15.93
C ALA A 231 7.78 -5.71 -17.20
N VAL A 232 7.68 -4.40 -16.98
CA VAL A 232 7.63 -3.44 -18.08
C VAL A 232 9.04 -3.20 -18.65
N CYS A 233 10.08 -3.13 -17.81
CA CYS A 233 11.46 -2.91 -18.28
C CYS A 233 12.32 -4.18 -18.30
N ASP A 234 12.00 -5.15 -17.45
CA ASP A 234 12.84 -6.32 -17.19
C ASP A 234 12.01 -7.60 -17.10
N THR A 235 12.71 -8.73 -17.12
CA THR A 235 12.15 -10.05 -16.88
C THR A 235 12.99 -10.75 -15.82
N THR A 236 12.35 -11.31 -14.80
CA THR A 236 13.02 -12.04 -13.73
C THR A 236 12.39 -13.42 -13.54
N ALA A 237 13.23 -14.41 -13.25
CA ALA A 237 12.80 -15.72 -12.80
C ALA A 237 13.36 -16.01 -11.41
N THR A 238 12.52 -16.53 -10.52
CA THR A 238 12.92 -16.81 -9.14
C THR A 238 12.43 -18.18 -8.70
N ILE A 239 13.34 -19.02 -8.23
CA ILE A 239 13.03 -20.33 -7.66
C ILE A 239 12.86 -20.18 -6.16
N VAL A 240 11.70 -20.62 -5.67
CA VAL A 240 11.29 -20.50 -4.27
C VAL A 240 10.98 -21.87 -3.71
N THR A 241 11.49 -22.14 -2.52
CA THR A 241 11.11 -23.33 -1.73
C THR A 241 10.19 -22.95 -0.58
N TYR A 242 9.10 -23.70 -0.39
CA TYR A 242 8.21 -23.58 0.77
C TYR A 242 8.30 -24.83 1.63
N GLN A 243 8.59 -24.66 2.91
CA GLN A 243 8.66 -25.77 3.87
C GLN A 243 8.37 -25.28 5.29
N THR A 244 7.94 -26.18 6.17
CA THR A 244 7.86 -25.89 7.60
C THR A 244 9.19 -26.10 8.30
N VAL A 245 9.61 -25.15 9.13
CA VAL A 245 10.83 -25.25 9.94
C VAL A 245 10.52 -25.06 11.42
N LYS A 246 11.25 -25.77 12.29
CA LYS A 246 11.14 -25.59 13.74
C LYS A 246 12.03 -24.44 14.19
N THR A 247 11.43 -23.41 14.79
CA THR A 247 12.14 -22.32 15.47
C THR A 247 12.05 -22.46 16.98
N LYS A 248 13.08 -21.99 17.69
CA LYS A 248 13.13 -22.03 19.15
C LYS A 248 12.02 -21.21 19.80
N GLU A 249 11.61 -20.12 19.16
CA GLU A 249 10.71 -19.11 19.72
C GLU A 249 9.24 -19.31 19.35
N SER A 250 8.95 -20.00 18.24
CA SER A 250 7.57 -20.09 17.72
C SER A 250 7.19 -21.50 17.26
N GLY A 251 8.00 -22.52 17.55
CA GLY A 251 7.71 -23.90 17.13
C GLY A 251 7.77 -24.06 15.61
N THR A 252 6.91 -24.91 15.05
CA THR A 252 6.88 -25.17 13.60
C THR A 252 6.21 -24.01 12.87
N GLN A 253 6.96 -23.31 12.02
CA GLN A 253 6.49 -22.19 11.21
C GLN A 253 6.72 -22.44 9.72
N PRO A 254 5.83 -21.98 8.83
CA PRO A 254 6.11 -21.99 7.40
C PRO A 254 7.26 -21.02 7.10
N GLN A 255 8.12 -21.43 6.18
CA GLN A 255 9.23 -20.66 5.65
C GLN A 255 9.18 -20.68 4.13
N LEU A 256 9.40 -19.52 3.52
CA LEU A 256 9.82 -19.44 2.14
C LEU A 256 11.32 -19.15 2.09
N GLN A 257 12.02 -19.77 1.15
CA GLN A 257 13.43 -19.52 0.88
C GLN A 257 13.68 -19.41 -0.62
N ILE A 258 14.33 -18.33 -1.03
CA ILE A 258 14.79 -18.14 -2.41
C ILE A 258 16.03 -19.01 -2.64
N ARG A 259 16.05 -19.75 -3.76
CA ARG A 259 17.12 -20.68 -4.13
C ARG A 259 17.92 -20.22 -5.34
N GLY A 260 17.25 -19.62 -6.31
CA GLY A 260 17.87 -19.16 -7.55
C GLY A 260 17.17 -17.94 -8.10
N VAL A 261 17.93 -17.03 -8.68
CA VAL A 261 17.44 -15.83 -9.35
C VAL A 261 18.18 -15.72 -10.69
N GLY A 262 17.42 -15.55 -11.76
CA GLY A 262 17.91 -15.18 -13.09
C GLY A 262 17.13 -13.98 -13.61
N PHE A 263 17.75 -13.18 -14.47
CA PHE A 263 17.15 -11.91 -14.87
C PHE A 263 17.68 -11.40 -16.20
N ASP A 264 16.86 -10.60 -16.88
CA ASP A 264 17.27 -9.80 -18.03
C ASP A 264 16.73 -8.38 -17.84
N ARG A 265 17.66 -7.44 -17.64
CA ARG A 265 17.35 -6.04 -17.29
C ARG A 265 16.78 -5.22 -18.45
N THR A 266 16.80 -5.78 -19.67
CA THR A 266 16.41 -5.08 -20.91
C THR A 266 15.33 -5.83 -21.69
N LEU A 267 14.78 -6.90 -21.11
CA LEU A 267 13.71 -7.68 -21.68
C LEU A 267 12.41 -7.36 -20.97
N GLY A 268 11.59 -6.48 -21.53
CA GLY A 268 10.31 -6.11 -20.92
C GLY A 268 9.29 -5.63 -21.94
N GLY A 269 8.08 -5.37 -21.46
CA GLY A 269 6.97 -4.88 -22.28
C GLY A 269 7.21 -3.51 -22.91
N PHE A 270 8.09 -2.68 -22.36
CA PHE A 270 8.42 -1.35 -22.90
C PHE A 270 9.19 -1.45 -24.21
N GLU A 271 10.12 -2.40 -24.34
CA GLU A 271 10.82 -2.60 -25.60
C GLU A 271 9.84 -3.04 -26.71
N MET A 272 8.87 -3.89 -26.37
CA MET A 272 7.77 -4.26 -27.28
C MET A 272 6.94 -3.03 -27.71
N GLU A 273 6.65 -2.12 -26.78
CA GLU A 273 5.94 -0.87 -27.06
C GLU A 273 6.74 0.07 -27.95
N LEU A 274 8.05 0.18 -27.76
CA LEU A 274 8.94 0.99 -28.59
C LEU A 274 8.98 0.46 -30.03
N ARG A 275 9.06 -0.87 -30.22
CA ARG A 275 9.00 -1.51 -31.56
C ARG A 275 7.67 -1.22 -32.26
N LEU A 276 6.55 -1.35 -31.53
CA LEU A 276 5.22 -0.99 -32.04
C LEU A 276 5.12 0.50 -32.39
N ARG A 277 5.60 1.40 -31.52
CA ARG A 277 5.64 2.85 -31.77
C ARG A 277 6.40 3.16 -33.06
N ASP A 278 7.58 2.58 -33.22
CA ASP A 278 8.44 2.84 -34.39
C ASP A 278 7.84 2.26 -35.67
N HIS A 279 7.12 1.14 -35.57
CA HIS A 279 6.31 0.59 -36.65
C HIS A 279 5.13 1.52 -37.03
N LEU A 280 4.38 2.04 -36.05
CA LEU A 280 3.32 3.02 -36.33
C LEU A 280 3.88 4.31 -36.95
N ALA A 281 5.04 4.77 -36.50
CA ALA A 281 5.74 5.92 -37.09
C ALA A 281 6.10 5.67 -38.56
N LYS A 282 6.62 4.47 -38.87
CA LYS A 282 6.91 4.03 -40.24
C LYS A 282 5.64 4.06 -41.09
N LEU A 283 4.55 3.44 -40.62
CA LEU A 283 3.28 3.40 -41.35
C LEU A 283 2.71 4.79 -41.61
N PHE A 284 2.79 5.72 -40.66
CA PHE A 284 2.34 7.10 -40.87
C PHE A 284 3.16 7.81 -41.96
N ASN A 285 4.49 7.71 -41.90
CA ASN A 285 5.37 8.32 -42.89
C ASN A 285 5.13 7.73 -44.31
N GLU A 286 4.83 6.43 -44.41
CA GLU A 286 4.48 5.77 -45.67
C GLU A 286 3.17 6.26 -46.29
N GLN A 287 2.25 6.85 -45.50
CA GLN A 287 1.05 7.51 -46.04
C GLN A 287 1.39 8.78 -46.84
N LYS A 288 2.61 9.33 -46.70
CA LYS A 288 3.12 10.51 -47.43
C LYS A 288 2.19 11.73 -47.38
N LYS A 289 1.40 11.85 -46.30
CA LYS A 289 0.47 12.98 -46.09
C LYS A 289 1.18 14.21 -45.48
N SER A 290 2.24 14.02 -44.70
CA SER A 290 3.12 15.09 -44.23
C SER A 290 4.45 15.10 -45.00
N LYS A 291 5.10 16.28 -45.05
CA LYS A 291 6.42 16.47 -45.64
C LYS A 291 7.57 16.19 -44.65
N LYS A 292 7.28 16.12 -43.35
CA LYS A 292 8.27 15.90 -42.28
C LYS A 292 8.15 14.48 -41.74
N ASP A 293 9.25 13.92 -41.25
CA ASP A 293 9.21 12.64 -40.53
C ASP A 293 8.55 12.86 -39.16
N VAL A 294 7.55 12.03 -38.83
CA VAL A 294 6.85 12.10 -37.53
C VAL A 294 7.79 11.97 -36.33
N ARG A 295 8.95 11.33 -36.50
CA ARG A 295 9.99 11.17 -35.48
C ARG A 295 10.65 12.48 -35.07
N GLU A 296 10.59 13.51 -35.91
CA GLU A 296 11.06 14.86 -35.56
C GLU A 296 10.11 15.58 -34.59
N ASN A 297 8.89 15.08 -34.43
CA ASN A 297 7.87 15.68 -33.57
C ASN A 297 7.68 14.88 -32.29
N LEU A 298 8.25 15.38 -31.19
CA LEU A 298 8.16 14.76 -29.86
C LEU A 298 6.72 14.51 -29.40
N ARG A 299 5.80 15.44 -29.70
CA ARG A 299 4.38 15.30 -29.33
C ARG A 299 3.72 14.16 -30.11
N ALA A 300 4.02 14.05 -31.40
CA ALA A 300 3.52 12.96 -32.23
C ALA A 300 4.08 11.60 -31.79
N MET A 301 5.37 11.53 -31.47
CA MET A 301 5.99 10.31 -30.93
C MET A 301 5.40 9.89 -29.57
N ALA A 302 5.06 10.85 -28.70
CA ALA A 302 4.36 10.57 -27.45
C ALA A 302 2.93 10.03 -27.68
N LYS A 303 2.19 10.58 -28.66
CA LYS A 303 0.89 10.02 -29.08
C LYS A 303 1.02 8.60 -29.61
N LEU A 304 2.02 8.33 -30.46
CA LEU A 304 2.29 7.00 -31.02
C LEU A 304 2.66 5.98 -29.92
N LEU A 305 3.45 6.38 -28.92
CA LEU A 305 3.80 5.51 -27.81
C LEU A 305 2.56 5.13 -26.98
N LYS A 306 1.68 6.10 -26.68
CA LYS A 306 0.40 5.84 -26.00
C LYS A 306 -0.48 4.86 -26.78
N GLU A 307 -0.51 4.99 -28.11
CA GLU A 307 -1.27 4.07 -28.96
C GLU A 307 -0.61 2.68 -29.04
N ALA A 308 0.72 2.61 -29.09
CA ALA A 308 1.47 1.35 -29.05
C ALA A 308 1.22 0.56 -27.75
N GLN A 309 1.14 1.25 -26.60
CA GLN A 309 0.75 0.66 -25.32
C GLN A 309 -0.64 0.03 -25.36
N ARG A 310 -1.60 0.77 -25.96
CA ARG A 310 -2.97 0.27 -26.15
C ARG A 310 -2.98 -0.93 -27.08
N LEU A 311 -2.26 -0.88 -28.21
CA LEU A 311 -2.16 -1.98 -29.17
C LEU A 311 -1.57 -3.24 -28.54
N LYS A 312 -0.47 -3.16 -27.78
CA LYS A 312 0.10 -4.32 -27.08
C LYS A 312 -0.94 -5.04 -26.22
N THR A 313 -1.73 -4.26 -25.48
CA THR A 313 -2.80 -4.79 -24.60
C THR A 313 -3.93 -5.42 -25.42
N VAL A 314 -4.42 -4.72 -26.45
CA VAL A 314 -5.53 -5.21 -27.28
C VAL A 314 -5.14 -6.45 -28.09
N LEU A 315 -3.93 -6.47 -28.65
CA LEU A 315 -3.40 -7.59 -29.43
C LEU A 315 -3.07 -8.81 -28.57
N SER A 316 -2.93 -8.65 -27.25
CA SER A 316 -2.82 -9.79 -26.33
C SER A 316 -4.13 -10.59 -26.24
N ALA A 317 -5.27 -9.95 -26.50
CA ALA A 317 -6.59 -10.60 -26.53
C ALA A 317 -7.10 -10.88 -27.96
N ASN A 318 -6.84 -9.97 -28.91
CA ASN A 318 -7.37 -10.00 -30.27
C ASN A 318 -6.28 -10.28 -31.31
N ALA A 319 -6.65 -10.85 -32.45
CA ALA A 319 -5.71 -11.15 -33.53
C ALA A 319 -5.29 -9.90 -34.33
N GLU A 320 -6.11 -8.85 -34.32
CA GLU A 320 -5.87 -7.61 -35.05
C GLU A 320 -6.61 -6.45 -34.38
N HIS A 321 -6.15 -5.22 -34.66
CA HIS A 321 -6.82 -3.99 -34.22
C HIS A 321 -6.54 -2.84 -35.20
N MET A 322 -7.49 -1.92 -35.33
CA MET A 322 -7.28 -0.65 -36.05
C MET A 322 -6.69 0.40 -35.11
N ALA A 323 -5.41 0.71 -35.28
CA ALA A 323 -4.76 1.83 -34.62
C ALA A 323 -5.33 3.15 -35.15
N GLN A 324 -5.68 4.08 -34.26
CA GLN A 324 -6.26 5.37 -34.63
C GLN A 324 -5.79 6.49 -33.72
N ILE A 325 -5.27 7.57 -34.31
CA ILE A 325 -4.85 8.78 -33.60
C ILE A 325 -5.32 10.00 -34.38
N GLU A 326 -6.10 10.86 -33.73
CA GLU A 326 -6.57 12.12 -34.30
C GLU A 326 -5.50 13.21 -34.25
N GLY A 327 -5.38 13.95 -35.35
CA GLY A 327 -4.42 15.04 -35.53
C GLY A 327 -3.02 14.66 -35.07
N LEU A 328 -2.47 13.54 -35.56
CA LEU A 328 -1.18 13.01 -35.10
C LEU A 328 -0.06 14.04 -35.32
N MET A 329 0.02 14.58 -36.52
CA MET A 329 0.94 15.65 -36.92
C MET A 329 0.34 16.46 -38.06
N ASP A 330 0.52 17.79 -38.05
CA ASP A 330 0.00 18.71 -39.07
C ASP A 330 -1.52 18.55 -39.33
N ASP A 331 -2.30 18.31 -38.27
CA ASP A 331 -3.75 18.03 -38.32
C ASP A 331 -4.15 16.81 -39.18
N ILE A 332 -3.19 15.92 -39.46
CA ILE A 332 -3.44 14.67 -40.18
C ILE A 332 -3.80 13.56 -39.20
N ASP A 333 -4.98 12.98 -39.40
CA ASP A 333 -5.38 11.76 -38.70
C ASP A 333 -4.59 10.54 -39.18
N PHE A 334 -4.18 9.71 -38.22
CA PHE A 334 -3.53 8.44 -38.47
C PHE A 334 -4.49 7.29 -38.23
N LYS A 335 -4.59 6.38 -39.20
CA LYS A 335 -5.29 5.12 -39.09
C LYS A 335 -4.46 4.03 -39.76
N ALA A 336 -4.29 2.89 -39.09
CA ALA A 336 -3.60 1.73 -39.63
C ALA A 336 -4.10 0.43 -39.00
N LYS A 337 -4.21 -0.64 -39.78
CA LYS A 337 -4.46 -1.98 -39.26
C LYS A 337 -3.15 -2.56 -38.76
N VAL A 338 -3.16 -3.15 -37.56
CA VAL A 338 -2.01 -3.87 -36.99
C VAL A 338 -2.49 -5.24 -36.52
N THR A 339 -1.74 -6.28 -36.87
CA THR A 339 -2.04 -7.67 -36.50
C THR A 339 -1.12 -8.15 -35.38
N ARG A 340 -1.57 -9.16 -34.62
CA ARG A 340 -0.77 -9.85 -33.61
C ARG A 340 0.47 -10.50 -34.24
N SER A 341 0.33 -11.08 -35.43
CA SER A 341 1.46 -11.70 -36.15
C SER A 341 2.54 -10.68 -36.53
N GLU A 342 2.15 -9.48 -36.96
CA GLU A 342 3.13 -8.40 -37.23
C GLU A 342 3.80 -7.95 -35.94
N PHE A 343 3.02 -7.76 -34.86
CA PHE A 343 3.58 -7.44 -33.55
C PHE A 343 4.59 -8.49 -33.08
N GLU A 344 4.25 -9.77 -33.22
CA GLU A 344 5.13 -10.85 -32.80
C GLU A 344 6.41 -10.91 -33.65
N ALA A 345 6.31 -10.68 -34.95
CA ALA A 345 7.46 -10.62 -35.85
C ALA A 345 8.42 -9.44 -35.51
N LEU A 346 7.90 -8.31 -35.03
CA LEU A 346 8.71 -7.15 -34.61
C LEU A 346 9.53 -7.41 -33.32
N CYS A 347 9.18 -8.46 -32.57
CA CYS A 347 9.72 -8.78 -31.26
C CYS A 347 10.34 -10.17 -31.17
N GLU A 348 10.62 -10.83 -32.30
CA GLU A 348 11.16 -12.20 -32.34
C GLU A 348 12.44 -12.35 -31.50
N ASP A 349 13.37 -11.40 -31.64
CA ASP A 349 14.62 -11.34 -30.87
C ASP A 349 14.40 -11.21 -29.34
N LEU A 350 13.30 -10.58 -28.92
CA LEU A 350 12.96 -10.47 -27.50
C LEU A 350 12.40 -11.80 -27.00
N PHE A 351 11.56 -12.46 -27.80
CA PHE A 351 10.97 -13.75 -27.40
C PHE A 351 12.04 -14.84 -27.27
N ASP A 352 13.05 -14.85 -28.12
CA ASP A 352 14.17 -15.79 -28.04
C ASP A 352 14.94 -15.70 -26.71
N ARG A 353 14.90 -14.54 -26.03
CA ARG A 353 15.56 -14.29 -24.75
C ARG A 353 14.71 -14.66 -23.52
N VAL A 354 13.40 -14.87 -23.68
CA VAL A 354 12.47 -15.21 -22.57
C VAL A 354 12.92 -16.42 -21.74
N PRO A 355 13.48 -17.50 -22.32
CA PRO A 355 13.98 -18.64 -21.55
C PRO A 355 15.26 -18.37 -20.73
N GLY A 356 16.00 -17.29 -21.02
CA GLY A 356 17.29 -16.98 -20.41
C GLY A 356 17.22 -16.86 -18.89
N PRO A 357 16.36 -15.98 -18.33
CA PRO A 357 16.18 -15.84 -16.88
C PRO A 357 15.82 -17.15 -16.18
N VAL A 358 15.00 -18.01 -16.79
CA VAL A 358 14.65 -19.33 -16.23
C VAL A 358 15.88 -20.23 -16.12
N THR A 359 16.67 -20.29 -17.19
CA THR A 359 17.90 -21.08 -17.24
C THR A 359 18.92 -20.60 -16.21
N GLU A 360 19.09 -19.30 -16.07
CA GLU A 360 19.95 -18.70 -15.05
C GLU A 360 19.48 -18.97 -13.63
N ALA A 361 18.17 -18.91 -13.38
CA ALA A 361 17.61 -19.20 -12.06
C ALA A 361 17.84 -20.66 -11.66
N LEU A 362 17.65 -21.61 -12.59
CA LEU A 362 17.95 -23.04 -12.38
C LEU A 362 19.42 -23.27 -12.12
N ALA A 363 20.31 -22.65 -12.91
CA ALA A 363 21.75 -22.74 -12.72
C ALA A 363 22.19 -22.16 -11.37
N ALA A 364 21.63 -21.02 -10.95
CA ALA A 364 21.91 -20.40 -9.65
C ALA A 364 21.40 -21.24 -8.47
N ALA A 365 20.29 -21.95 -8.64
CA ALA A 365 19.74 -22.87 -7.63
C ALA A 365 20.44 -24.23 -7.61
N GLU A 366 21.26 -24.55 -8.61
CA GLU A 366 21.81 -25.89 -8.87
C GLU A 366 20.69 -26.96 -8.98
N MET A 367 19.59 -26.61 -9.66
CA MET A 367 18.40 -27.47 -9.81
C MET A 367 18.08 -27.75 -11.27
N SER A 368 17.44 -28.89 -11.51
CA SER A 368 16.86 -29.27 -12.80
C SER A 368 15.39 -28.85 -12.90
N MET A 369 14.86 -28.78 -14.12
CA MET A 369 13.46 -28.37 -14.33
C MET A 369 12.43 -29.40 -13.86
N ASP A 370 12.84 -30.66 -13.75
CA ASP A 370 12.01 -31.76 -13.26
C ASP A 370 11.70 -31.62 -11.76
N GLU A 371 12.55 -30.91 -11.01
CA GLU A 371 12.36 -30.62 -9.59
C GLU A 371 11.40 -29.46 -9.32
N ILE A 372 10.97 -28.73 -10.37
CA ILE A 372 10.02 -27.63 -10.24
C ILE A 372 8.58 -28.17 -10.27
N ASP A 373 7.83 -27.94 -9.19
CA ASP A 373 6.44 -28.40 -9.08
C ASP A 373 5.50 -27.59 -9.98
N GLN A 374 5.62 -26.25 -9.95
CA GLN A 374 4.80 -25.36 -10.78
C GLN A 374 5.57 -24.11 -11.19
N VAL A 375 5.18 -23.57 -12.35
CA VAL A 375 5.65 -22.28 -12.87
C VAL A 375 4.51 -21.27 -12.75
N ILE A 376 4.70 -20.23 -11.94
CA ILE A 376 3.68 -19.19 -11.68
C ILE A 376 4.05 -17.92 -12.46
N LEU A 377 3.09 -17.43 -13.26
CA LEU A 377 3.26 -16.18 -14.02
C LEU A 377 2.90 -14.96 -13.19
N VAL A 378 3.73 -13.94 -13.28
CA VAL A 378 3.56 -12.63 -12.64
C VAL A 378 3.94 -11.52 -13.63
N GLY A 379 3.43 -10.31 -13.42
CA GLY A 379 3.79 -9.16 -14.24
C GLY A 379 2.99 -9.05 -15.54
N GLY A 380 2.73 -7.81 -15.96
CA GLY A 380 1.79 -7.52 -17.04
C GLY A 380 2.24 -8.01 -18.42
N SER A 381 3.55 -8.10 -18.68
CA SER A 381 4.07 -8.50 -19.98
C SER A 381 3.95 -10.00 -20.24
N THR A 382 3.76 -10.81 -19.19
CA THR A 382 3.45 -12.25 -19.35
C THR A 382 2.09 -12.51 -19.96
N ARG A 383 1.22 -11.49 -20.08
CA ARG A 383 -0.09 -11.61 -20.75
C ARG A 383 0.01 -11.71 -22.26
N VAL A 384 1.16 -11.37 -22.85
CA VAL A 384 1.41 -11.53 -24.29
C VAL A 384 1.43 -13.03 -24.63
N PRO A 385 0.57 -13.53 -25.53
CA PRO A 385 0.46 -14.97 -25.83
C PRO A 385 1.79 -15.61 -26.22
N ARG A 386 2.56 -14.97 -27.11
CA ARG A 386 3.86 -15.47 -27.55
C ARG A 386 4.88 -15.66 -26.41
N VAL A 387 4.83 -14.81 -25.38
CA VAL A 387 5.69 -14.95 -24.19
C VAL A 387 5.30 -16.22 -23.42
N GLN A 388 4.00 -16.49 -23.25
CA GLN A 388 3.53 -17.72 -22.60
C GLN A 388 3.89 -18.96 -23.43
N ASP A 389 3.76 -18.91 -24.75
CA ASP A 389 4.08 -20.05 -25.62
C ASP A 389 5.57 -20.42 -25.54
N VAL A 390 6.45 -19.43 -25.64
CA VAL A 390 7.90 -19.64 -25.54
C VAL A 390 8.27 -20.15 -24.16
N LEU A 391 7.69 -19.56 -23.11
CA LEU A 391 7.96 -19.98 -21.74
C LEU A 391 7.45 -21.41 -21.49
N LEU A 392 6.21 -21.74 -21.87
CA LEU A 392 5.62 -23.07 -21.74
C LEU A 392 6.49 -24.13 -22.43
N LYS A 393 6.97 -23.83 -23.64
CA LYS A 393 7.90 -24.69 -24.37
C LYS A 393 9.25 -24.85 -23.65
N ALA A 394 9.80 -23.77 -23.10
CA ALA A 394 11.09 -23.80 -22.39
C ALA A 394 11.01 -24.59 -21.08
N VAL A 395 9.88 -24.52 -20.37
CA VAL A 395 9.69 -25.17 -19.08
C VAL A 395 9.28 -26.64 -19.19
N GLY A 396 8.74 -27.06 -20.35
CA GLY A 396 8.31 -28.44 -20.60
C GLY A 396 7.17 -28.92 -19.69
N LYS A 397 6.38 -28.01 -19.11
CA LYS A 397 5.21 -28.31 -18.28
C LYS A 397 3.95 -28.31 -19.14
N GLU A 398 2.89 -28.96 -18.66
CA GLU A 398 1.59 -28.98 -19.37
C GLU A 398 0.93 -27.60 -19.38
N GLU A 399 1.08 -26.83 -18.29
CA GLU A 399 0.50 -25.50 -18.17
C GLU A 399 1.36 -24.55 -17.32
N LEU A 400 1.11 -23.24 -17.49
CA LEU A 400 1.65 -22.17 -16.66
C LEU A 400 0.57 -21.73 -15.65
N SER A 401 0.89 -21.77 -14.36
CA SER A 401 -0.04 -21.47 -13.27
C SER A 401 -0.36 -19.98 -13.17
N LYS A 402 -1.66 -19.68 -13.05
CA LYS A 402 -2.23 -18.32 -12.96
C LYS A 402 -3.01 -18.11 -11.65
N ASN A 403 -2.66 -18.86 -10.60
CA ASN A 403 -3.39 -18.94 -9.34
C ASN A 403 -3.13 -17.78 -8.34
N ILE A 404 -2.63 -16.65 -8.85
CA ILE A 404 -2.33 -15.43 -8.09
C ILE A 404 -2.67 -14.20 -8.92
N ASN A 405 -3.13 -13.12 -8.26
CA ASN A 405 -3.31 -11.83 -8.94
C ASN A 405 -1.94 -11.22 -9.28
N ALA A 406 -1.55 -11.30 -10.55
CA ALA A 406 -0.24 -10.87 -11.04
C ALA A 406 0.05 -9.38 -10.88
N ASP A 407 -0.95 -8.52 -10.72
CA ASP A 407 -0.75 -7.07 -10.59
C ASP A 407 -0.64 -6.61 -9.12
N GLU A 408 -1.26 -7.32 -8.18
CA GLU A 408 -1.39 -6.90 -6.78
C GLU A 408 -0.55 -7.74 -5.81
N ALA A 409 -0.09 -8.92 -6.23
CA ALA A 409 0.57 -9.88 -5.34
C ALA A 409 1.82 -9.32 -4.65
N ALA A 410 2.62 -8.51 -5.35
CA ALA A 410 3.82 -7.90 -4.79
C ALA A 410 3.44 -6.91 -3.67
N ALA A 411 2.50 -6.00 -3.92
CA ALA A 411 2.02 -5.03 -2.92
C ALA A 411 1.38 -5.75 -1.71
N MET A 412 0.55 -6.77 -1.96
CA MET A 412 -0.12 -7.52 -0.88
C MET A 412 0.86 -8.32 -0.01
N GLY A 413 1.91 -8.91 -0.62
CA GLY A 413 2.98 -9.56 0.13
C GLY A 413 3.82 -8.56 0.92
N ALA A 414 4.12 -7.40 0.32
CA ALA A 414 4.89 -6.35 0.97
C ALA A 414 4.13 -5.73 2.16
N VAL A 415 2.82 -5.50 2.08
CA VAL A 415 2.04 -5.00 3.23
C VAL A 415 1.88 -6.05 4.32
N TYR A 416 1.84 -7.34 3.98
CA TYR A 416 1.91 -8.40 4.98
C TYR A 416 3.23 -8.32 5.76
N GLN A 417 4.35 -8.10 5.05
CA GLN A 417 5.65 -7.91 5.65
C GLN A 417 5.70 -6.62 6.50
N ALA A 418 5.11 -5.52 6.03
CA ALA A 418 5.00 -4.28 6.79
C ALA A 418 4.24 -4.49 8.11
N ALA A 419 3.12 -5.22 8.06
CA ALA A 419 2.36 -5.60 9.24
C ALA A 419 3.15 -6.52 10.19
N ALA A 420 4.01 -7.39 9.65
CA ALA A 420 4.86 -8.28 10.45
C ALA A 420 5.98 -7.54 11.19
N LEU A 421 6.54 -6.50 10.58
CA LEU A 421 7.60 -5.67 11.15
C LEU A 421 7.07 -4.58 12.08
N SER A 422 5.82 -4.16 11.88
CA SER A 422 5.20 -3.13 12.69
C SER A 422 4.81 -3.66 14.07
N LYS A 423 5.12 -2.88 15.11
CA LYS A 423 4.71 -3.18 16.50
C LYS A 423 3.21 -3.04 16.73
N ALA A 424 2.51 -2.39 15.80
CA ALA A 424 1.08 -2.15 15.84
C ALA A 424 0.23 -3.42 15.61
N PHE A 425 0.76 -4.38 14.85
CA PHE A 425 -0.01 -5.54 14.39
C PHE A 425 0.61 -6.83 14.92
N LYS A 426 -0.26 -7.82 15.14
CA LYS A 426 0.15 -9.18 15.46
C LYS A 426 -0.27 -10.11 14.33
N VAL A 427 0.63 -10.32 13.38
CA VAL A 427 0.42 -11.29 12.29
C VAL A 427 0.92 -12.68 12.70
N LYS A 428 0.43 -13.73 12.03
CA LYS A 428 0.96 -15.08 12.26
C LYS A 428 2.38 -15.17 11.66
N PRO A 429 3.41 -15.67 12.36
CA PRO A 429 4.76 -15.69 11.83
C PRO A 429 4.85 -16.45 10.50
N PHE A 430 5.55 -15.90 9.52
CA PHE A 430 5.91 -16.55 8.26
C PHE A 430 7.36 -16.18 8.00
N LEU A 431 8.25 -17.16 7.91
CA LEU A 431 9.69 -16.87 7.80
C LEU A 431 10.05 -16.61 6.35
N VAL A 432 10.78 -15.53 6.10
CA VAL A 432 11.27 -15.15 4.78
C VAL A 432 12.79 -15.23 4.77
N ARG A 433 13.35 -16.01 3.84
CA ARG A 433 14.79 -16.10 3.58
C ARG A 433 15.04 -15.76 2.13
N ASP A 434 15.45 -14.53 1.88
CA ASP A 434 15.84 -14.08 0.55
C ASP A 434 17.31 -14.42 0.27
N ALA A 435 17.81 -14.22 -0.95
CA ALA A 435 19.11 -14.71 -1.41
C ALA A 435 20.00 -13.58 -1.94
N ALA A 436 21.26 -13.54 -1.52
CA ALA A 436 22.23 -12.55 -1.99
C ALA A 436 22.63 -12.83 -3.45
N VAL A 437 22.08 -12.08 -4.41
CA VAL A 437 22.34 -12.26 -5.85
C VAL A 437 23.80 -12.03 -6.21
N PHE A 438 24.40 -10.98 -5.65
CA PHE A 438 25.79 -10.63 -5.89
C PHE A 438 26.63 -10.97 -4.65
N PRO A 439 27.70 -11.77 -4.80
CA PRO A 439 28.59 -12.05 -3.68
C PRO A 439 29.32 -10.78 -3.24
N ILE A 440 29.65 -10.69 -1.96
CA ILE A 440 30.40 -9.58 -1.37
C ILE A 440 31.60 -10.11 -0.61
N GLN A 441 32.75 -9.45 -0.76
CA GLN A 441 34.01 -9.80 -0.13
C GLN A 441 34.73 -8.59 0.47
N VAL A 442 35.64 -8.88 1.38
CA VAL A 442 36.59 -7.90 1.92
C VAL A 442 37.97 -8.17 1.35
N GLU A 443 38.63 -7.12 0.89
CA GLU A 443 40.00 -7.12 0.40
C GLU A 443 40.89 -6.25 1.30
N PHE A 444 42.04 -6.79 1.69
CA PHE A 444 42.99 -6.07 2.52
C PHE A 444 44.43 -6.51 2.23
N SER A 445 45.34 -5.54 2.25
CA SER A 445 46.77 -5.77 2.07
C SER A 445 47.46 -5.94 3.42
N ARG A 446 48.44 -6.84 3.48
CA ARG A 446 49.30 -7.04 4.64
C ARG A 446 50.76 -7.11 4.22
N GLU A 447 51.64 -6.47 4.97
CA GLU A 447 53.08 -6.70 4.87
C GLU A 447 53.48 -8.02 5.54
N THR A 448 54.29 -8.80 4.85
CA THR A 448 54.87 -10.05 5.31
C THR A 448 56.37 -9.99 5.09
N GLU A 449 57.16 -10.33 6.12
CA GLU A 449 58.60 -10.54 5.99
C GLU A 449 58.84 -12.00 5.62
N GLU A 450 59.53 -12.22 4.50
CA GLU A 450 60.04 -13.53 4.09
C GLU A 450 61.37 -13.83 4.81
N GLU A 451 61.81 -15.09 4.80
CA GLU A 451 62.98 -15.57 5.57
C GLU A 451 64.28 -14.82 5.25
N ASP A 452 64.38 -14.17 4.08
CA ASP A 452 65.52 -13.35 3.64
C ASP A 452 65.44 -11.86 4.05
N GLY A 453 64.46 -11.47 4.86
CA GLY A 453 64.24 -10.08 5.29
C GLY A 453 63.61 -9.18 4.23
N VAL A 454 63.18 -9.74 3.10
CA VAL A 454 62.43 -9.01 2.07
C VAL A 454 60.98 -8.84 2.52
N LYS A 455 60.52 -7.58 2.56
CA LYS A 455 59.11 -7.25 2.83
C LYS A 455 58.29 -7.39 1.56
N THR A 456 57.35 -8.34 1.53
CA THR A 456 56.40 -8.53 0.44
C THR A 456 54.97 -8.19 0.88
N MET A 457 54.20 -7.53 0.00
CA MET A 457 52.82 -7.14 0.28
C MET A 457 51.87 -8.24 -0.19
N LYS A 458 51.24 -8.93 0.75
CA LYS A 458 50.24 -9.97 0.48
C LYS A 458 48.83 -9.38 0.41
N HIS A 459 48.17 -9.54 -0.72
CA HIS A 459 46.76 -9.17 -0.90
C HIS A 459 45.84 -10.32 -0.47
N ASN A 460 44.94 -10.08 0.48
CA ASN A 460 44.02 -11.08 1.00
C ASN A 460 42.59 -10.74 0.58
N LYS A 461 41.85 -11.75 0.12
CA LYS A 461 40.42 -11.65 -0.21
C LYS A 461 39.63 -12.62 0.65
N ARG A 462 38.52 -12.17 1.27
CA ARG A 462 37.64 -13.00 2.09
C ARG A 462 36.18 -12.75 1.73
N ILE A 463 35.48 -13.78 1.26
CA ILE A 463 34.06 -13.71 0.95
C ILE A 463 33.26 -13.57 2.25
N LEU A 464 32.43 -12.52 2.34
CA LEU A 464 31.49 -12.31 3.43
C LEU A 464 30.18 -13.04 3.15
N PHE A 465 29.60 -12.76 1.99
CA PHE A 465 28.30 -13.28 1.56
C PHE A 465 28.49 -13.91 0.18
N GLN A 466 28.23 -15.21 0.09
CA GLN A 466 28.32 -15.96 -1.16
C GLN A 466 27.09 -15.70 -2.04
N ARG A 467 27.21 -15.98 -3.34
CA ARG A 467 26.07 -15.96 -4.27
C ARG A 467 25.00 -16.93 -3.77
N MET A 468 23.74 -16.49 -3.82
CA MET A 468 22.55 -17.17 -3.29
C MET A 468 22.56 -17.47 -1.79
N ALA A 469 23.52 -16.93 -1.01
CA ALA A 469 23.50 -17.12 0.43
C ALA A 469 22.25 -16.47 1.05
N PRO A 470 21.53 -17.16 1.95
CA PRO A 470 20.25 -16.66 2.44
C PRO A 470 20.44 -15.51 3.44
N TYR A 471 19.75 -14.38 3.32
CA TYR A 471 19.84 -13.27 4.29
C TYR A 471 18.50 -13.09 5.04
N PRO A 472 18.48 -12.39 6.21
CA PRO A 472 19.58 -11.64 6.86
C PRO A 472 20.69 -12.53 7.44
N GLN A 473 21.94 -12.03 7.43
CA GLN A 473 23.13 -12.71 7.98
C GLN A 473 24.13 -11.73 8.58
N ARG A 474 24.75 -12.11 9.71
CA ARG A 474 25.88 -11.39 10.32
C ARG A 474 27.18 -12.18 10.17
N LYS A 475 28.24 -11.49 9.75
CA LYS A 475 29.61 -12.01 9.62
C LYS A 475 30.58 -11.14 10.41
N VAL A 476 31.64 -11.75 10.94
CA VAL A 476 32.67 -11.04 11.71
C VAL A 476 34.03 -11.38 11.15
N ILE A 477 34.83 -10.38 10.82
CA ILE A 477 36.25 -10.53 10.48
C ILE A 477 37.07 -9.99 11.63
N THR A 478 38.08 -10.76 12.05
CA THR A 478 39.08 -10.31 13.03
C THR A 478 40.41 -10.04 12.32
N PHE A 479 40.90 -8.81 12.43
CA PHE A 479 42.18 -8.32 11.93
C PHE A 479 43.21 -8.41 13.05
N ASN A 480 43.86 -9.56 13.18
CA ASN A 480 44.73 -9.90 14.32
C ASN A 480 46.17 -9.40 14.22
N ARG A 481 46.59 -8.86 13.07
CA ARG A 481 47.98 -8.46 12.80
C ARG A 481 48.09 -7.02 12.29
N TYR A 482 47.09 -6.20 12.60
CA TYR A 482 47.04 -4.78 12.28
C TYR A 482 47.10 -4.02 13.60
N MET A 483 48.29 -3.49 13.90
CA MET A 483 48.57 -2.77 15.16
C MET A 483 48.64 -1.25 14.96
N ASP A 484 48.58 -0.80 13.71
CA ASP A 484 48.53 0.60 13.31
C ASP A 484 47.34 0.82 12.38
N ASP A 485 47.10 2.08 12.03
CA ASP A 485 46.02 2.52 11.15
C ASP A 485 46.12 1.84 9.78
N PHE A 486 45.01 1.36 9.25
CA PHE A 486 44.98 0.61 8.00
C PHE A 486 43.68 0.81 7.23
N VAL A 487 43.72 0.44 5.95
CA VAL A 487 42.59 0.53 5.03
C VAL A 487 42.24 -0.86 4.53
N PHE A 488 40.95 -1.16 4.45
CA PHE A 488 40.44 -2.32 3.74
C PHE A 488 39.28 -1.92 2.84
N TYR A 489 39.01 -2.74 1.83
CA TYR A 489 38.01 -2.49 0.82
C TYR A 489 36.91 -3.54 0.91
N ILE A 490 35.67 -3.12 0.72
CA ILE A 490 34.54 -4.01 0.53
C ILE A 490 34.19 -3.95 -0.95
N ASN A 491 34.28 -5.10 -1.62
CA ASN A 491 34.05 -5.25 -3.05
C ASN A 491 32.99 -6.32 -3.30
N TYR A 492 32.40 -6.31 -4.49
CA TYR A 492 31.71 -7.49 -4.98
C TYR A 492 32.73 -8.63 -5.22
N GLY A 493 32.27 -9.86 -5.03
CA GLY A 493 33.05 -11.08 -5.26
C GLY A 493 33.07 -11.47 -6.73
N ASP A 494 33.04 -12.77 -7.00
CA ASP A 494 33.00 -13.27 -8.37
C ASP A 494 31.66 -12.95 -9.07
N LEU A 495 31.74 -12.17 -10.13
CA LEU A 495 30.63 -11.77 -10.99
C LEU A 495 30.68 -12.46 -12.37
N GLY A 496 31.49 -13.50 -12.55
CA GLY A 496 31.65 -14.21 -13.83
C GLY A 496 30.38 -14.88 -14.38
N PHE A 497 29.31 -14.92 -13.59
CA PHE A 497 27.98 -15.36 -14.06
C PHE A 497 27.23 -14.28 -14.84
N LEU A 498 27.67 -13.02 -14.79
CA LEU A 498 27.11 -11.93 -15.57
C LEU A 498 27.79 -11.88 -16.94
N GLY A 499 27.02 -11.63 -17.99
CA GLY A 499 27.58 -11.37 -19.32
C GLY A 499 28.37 -10.05 -19.35
N GLU A 500 29.17 -9.86 -20.40
CA GLU A 500 29.98 -8.62 -20.56
C GLU A 500 29.13 -7.35 -20.53
N GLN A 501 27.92 -7.41 -21.11
CA GLN A 501 27.01 -6.27 -21.13
C GLN A 501 26.44 -5.97 -19.74
N ASP A 502 26.06 -7.00 -18.98
CA ASP A 502 25.57 -6.83 -17.61
C ASP A 502 26.65 -6.31 -16.68
N LEU A 503 27.90 -6.73 -16.84
CA LEU A 503 29.04 -6.19 -16.08
C LEU A 503 29.24 -4.69 -16.32
N LYS A 504 29.07 -4.21 -17.56
CA LYS A 504 29.12 -2.78 -17.87
C LYS A 504 27.96 -2.01 -17.21
N VAL A 505 26.76 -2.59 -17.21
CA VAL A 505 25.57 -2.00 -16.55
C VAL A 505 25.69 -2.04 -15.03
N PHE A 506 26.38 -3.04 -14.48
CA PHE A 506 26.58 -3.22 -13.05
C PHE A 506 27.37 -2.05 -12.44
N GLY A 507 28.40 -1.56 -13.15
CA GLY A 507 29.18 -0.40 -12.76
C GLY A 507 30.32 -0.73 -11.80
N SER A 508 30.55 0.14 -10.81
CA SER A 508 31.64 -0.01 -9.84
C SER A 508 31.54 -1.33 -9.06
N GLN A 509 32.66 -2.05 -8.97
CA GLN A 509 32.78 -3.25 -8.14
C GLN A 509 33.17 -2.93 -6.68
N ASN A 510 33.59 -1.69 -6.41
CA ASN A 510 33.97 -1.25 -5.08
C ASN A 510 32.77 -0.60 -4.39
N LEU A 511 32.38 -1.19 -3.24
CA LEU A 511 31.24 -0.74 -2.45
C LEU A 511 31.63 0.32 -1.43
N THR A 512 32.73 0.08 -0.71
CA THR A 512 33.12 0.91 0.43
C THR A 512 34.61 0.80 0.67
N THR A 513 35.26 1.94 0.82
CA THR A 513 36.61 2.04 1.34
C THR A 513 36.51 2.34 2.84
N VAL A 514 37.09 1.48 3.67
CA VAL A 514 37.06 1.64 5.13
C VAL A 514 38.44 2.03 5.62
N LYS A 515 38.55 3.23 6.18
CA LYS A 515 39.78 3.77 6.78
C LYS A 515 39.64 3.69 8.30
N LEU A 516 40.52 2.93 8.94
CA LEU A 516 40.56 2.81 10.39
C LEU A 516 41.71 3.63 10.95
N SER A 517 41.39 4.59 11.81
CA SER A 517 42.36 5.51 12.41
C SER A 517 42.34 5.47 13.94
N GLY A 518 43.47 5.77 14.56
CA GLY A 518 43.65 5.70 16.01
C GLY A 518 43.88 4.28 16.55
N VAL A 519 44.07 3.29 15.68
CA VAL A 519 44.33 1.89 16.04
C VAL A 519 45.59 1.78 16.88
N GLY A 520 46.70 2.36 16.41
CA GLY A 520 47.97 2.31 17.13
C GLY A 520 47.96 3.08 18.45
N SER A 521 47.10 4.10 18.57
CA SER A 521 46.92 4.84 19.82
C SER A 521 46.15 4.03 20.86
N SER A 522 45.18 3.24 20.42
CA SER A 522 44.34 2.39 21.27
C SER A 522 45.14 1.21 21.84
N PHE A 523 45.94 0.53 21.00
CA PHE A 523 46.86 -0.53 21.46
C PHE A 523 47.91 -0.02 22.46
N LYS A 524 48.38 1.22 22.32
CA LYS A 524 49.34 1.82 23.27
C LYS A 524 48.72 2.15 24.64
N LYS A 525 47.43 2.45 24.70
CA LYS A 525 46.72 2.70 25.97
C LYS A 525 46.51 1.43 26.79
N HIS A 526 46.44 0.27 26.11
CA HIS A 526 46.24 -1.05 26.69
C HIS A 526 47.46 -1.96 26.51
N SER A 527 48.67 -1.42 26.72
CA SER A 527 49.92 -2.18 26.56
C SER A 527 50.01 -3.41 27.47
N ASP A 528 49.29 -3.38 28.59
CA ASP A 528 49.29 -4.43 29.62
C ASP A 528 48.28 -5.56 29.31
N ALA A 529 47.50 -5.45 28.23
CA ALA A 529 46.48 -6.42 27.84
C ALA A 529 46.84 -7.17 26.55
N GLU A 530 46.57 -8.48 26.50
CA GLU A 530 46.84 -9.29 25.30
C GLU A 530 45.84 -8.92 24.18
N SER A 531 46.32 -8.27 23.12
CA SER A 531 45.52 -7.86 21.97
C SER A 531 44.97 -9.06 21.19
N LYS A 532 43.66 -9.06 20.93
CA LYS A 532 42.99 -10.03 20.03
C LYS A 532 42.73 -9.47 18.63
N GLY A 533 43.27 -8.29 18.33
CA GLY A 533 43.05 -7.56 17.09
C GLY A 533 41.69 -6.88 16.98
N ILE A 534 41.44 -6.29 15.82
CA ILE A 534 40.24 -5.48 15.54
C ILE A 534 39.13 -6.36 14.96
N LYS A 535 37.91 -6.25 15.48
CA LYS A 535 36.74 -6.98 14.95
C LYS A 535 35.82 -6.07 14.18
N ALA A 536 35.70 -6.32 12.88
CA ALA A 536 34.69 -5.71 12.03
C ALA A 536 33.46 -6.61 11.92
N HIS A 537 32.29 -6.03 12.16
CA HIS A 537 31.00 -6.72 12.16
C HIS A 537 30.20 -6.29 10.93
N PHE A 538 30.02 -7.21 9.99
CA PHE A 538 29.28 -7.00 8.75
C PHE A 538 27.89 -7.61 8.89
N ASN A 539 26.86 -6.84 8.61
CA ASN A 539 25.47 -7.29 8.64
C ASN A 539 24.84 -7.10 7.25
N MET A 540 24.35 -8.18 6.68
CA MET A 540 23.39 -8.11 5.57
C MET A 540 22.01 -8.12 6.22
N ASP A 541 21.33 -6.99 6.18
CA ASP A 541 20.02 -6.81 6.82
C ASP A 541 18.88 -7.48 6.04
N GLU A 542 17.65 -7.35 6.54
CA GLU A 542 16.45 -7.86 5.90
C GLU A 542 16.17 -7.22 4.52
N SER A 543 16.75 -6.05 4.24
CA SER A 543 16.63 -5.34 2.96
C SER A 543 17.65 -5.81 1.91
N GLY A 544 18.57 -6.70 2.31
CA GLY A 544 19.71 -7.09 1.47
C GLY A 544 20.72 -5.95 1.32
N VAL A 545 20.78 -5.03 2.29
CA VAL A 545 21.75 -3.94 2.34
C VAL A 545 22.86 -4.29 3.31
N LEU A 546 24.10 -4.09 2.86
CA LEU A 546 25.28 -4.28 3.68
C LEU A 546 25.48 -3.09 4.62
N ILE A 547 25.53 -3.40 5.91
CA ILE A 547 25.83 -2.48 7.00
C ILE A 547 27.11 -2.96 7.68
N LEU A 548 28.04 -2.03 7.92
CA LEU A 548 29.22 -2.26 8.75
C LEU A 548 28.96 -1.63 10.13
N ASP A 549 28.79 -2.45 11.17
CA ASP A 549 28.76 -1.94 12.54
C ASP A 549 30.16 -1.40 12.90
N ARG A 550 30.23 -0.38 13.78
CA ARG A 550 31.50 0.20 14.25
C ARG A 550 32.47 -0.90 14.71
N PRO A 551 33.66 -1.05 14.09
CA PRO A 551 34.67 -2.00 14.55
C PRO A 551 35.11 -1.71 15.99
N GLU A 552 35.14 -2.76 16.81
CA GLU A 552 35.59 -2.72 18.20
C GLU A 552 37.01 -3.29 18.31
N GLU A 553 37.87 -2.65 19.11
CA GLU A 553 39.05 -3.32 19.66
C GLU A 553 38.63 -4.33 20.73
N LYS A 554 39.30 -5.48 20.80
CA LYS A 554 39.17 -6.38 21.95
C LYS A 554 40.52 -6.69 22.57
N SER A 555 40.63 -6.40 23.86
CA SER A 555 41.74 -6.81 24.71
C SER A 555 41.22 -7.62 25.91
N ASP A 556 42.05 -8.56 26.37
CA ASP A 556 41.80 -9.31 27.62
C ASP A 556 42.52 -8.58 28.77
N GLY A 557 41.78 -7.96 29.69
CA GLY A 557 42.35 -7.35 30.89
C GLY A 557 42.33 -8.30 32.10
N GLU A 558 43.39 -8.29 32.91
CA GLU A 558 43.41 -8.87 34.26
C GLU A 558 42.85 -7.86 35.29
N LYS A 559 42.04 -8.34 36.24
CA LYS A 559 41.61 -7.55 37.40
C LYS A 559 42.66 -7.70 38.51
N ALA A 560 43.07 -6.59 39.12
CA ALA A 560 43.80 -6.63 40.40
C ALA A 560 42.91 -7.27 41.48
N GLU A 561 43.44 -8.30 42.15
CA GLU A 561 42.78 -9.02 43.25
C GLU A 561 42.66 -8.12 44.49
N GLU A 562 41.43 -7.84 44.94
CA GLU A 562 41.19 -7.61 46.37
C GLU A 562 41.15 -8.99 47.06
N LYS A 563 42.05 -9.19 48.02
CA LYS A 563 42.19 -10.43 48.79
C LYS A 563 40.97 -10.66 49.67
N GLU A 564 40.23 -11.73 49.41
CA GLU A 564 39.60 -12.55 50.46
C GLU A 564 39.77 -14.04 50.13
N GLU A 565 40.26 -14.79 51.10
CA GLU A 565 40.60 -16.20 51.00
C GLU A 565 39.35 -17.13 51.06
N ASP A 566 39.52 -18.28 50.42
CA ASP A 566 38.78 -19.54 50.57
C ASP A 566 37.47 -19.78 49.77
N LYS A 567 37.64 -20.27 48.52
CA LYS A 567 36.88 -21.40 47.91
C LYS A 567 37.39 -21.75 46.48
N LYS A 568 37.60 -23.05 46.22
CA LYS A 568 37.84 -23.83 44.97
C LYS A 568 37.96 -23.07 43.61
N PRO A 569 38.88 -23.48 42.70
CA PRO A 569 39.14 -22.78 41.45
C PRO A 569 37.94 -22.87 40.50
N LYS A 570 37.29 -21.74 40.24
CA LYS A 570 36.47 -21.50 39.04
C LYS A 570 37.34 -20.84 37.98
N PRO A 571 37.17 -21.14 36.69
CA PRO A 571 37.92 -20.46 35.63
C PRO A 571 37.69 -18.95 35.72
N GLN A 572 38.79 -18.19 35.78
CA GLN A 572 38.80 -16.73 35.79
C GLN A 572 37.94 -16.19 34.63
N LYS A 573 36.89 -15.42 34.95
CA LYS A 573 36.18 -14.63 33.95
C LYS A 573 37.04 -13.42 33.61
N LYS A 574 37.80 -13.49 32.51
CA LYS A 574 38.48 -12.35 31.91
C LYS A 574 37.45 -11.25 31.60
N SER A 575 37.67 -10.01 32.04
CA SER A 575 36.83 -8.87 31.68
C SER A 575 37.20 -8.39 30.29
N LYS A 576 36.19 -8.29 29.40
CA LYS A 576 36.34 -7.77 28.03
C LYS A 576 36.46 -6.25 28.10
N ILE A 577 37.61 -5.70 27.72
CA ILE A 577 37.76 -4.27 27.46
C ILE A 577 37.52 -4.06 25.96
N SER A 578 36.63 -3.13 25.61
CA SER A 578 36.39 -2.70 24.23
C SER A 578 36.43 -1.20 24.17
N GLU A 579 37.38 -0.65 23.41
CA GLU A 579 37.42 0.75 23.04
C GLU A 579 36.90 0.93 21.60
N ASP A 580 36.17 2.02 21.39
CA ASP A 580 35.67 2.42 20.09
C ASP A 580 36.82 3.07 19.30
N ILE A 581 37.17 2.47 18.15
CA ILE A 581 38.16 3.02 17.21
C ILE A 581 37.46 4.04 16.30
N THR A 582 38.18 5.05 15.82
CA THR A 582 37.65 5.98 14.82
C THR A 582 37.58 5.31 13.45
N VAL A 583 36.39 5.37 12.84
CA VAL A 583 36.08 4.68 11.59
C VAL A 583 35.59 5.70 10.59
N GLU A 584 36.35 5.88 9.51
CA GLU A 584 35.92 6.65 8.36
C GLU A 584 35.44 5.68 7.27
N LEU A 585 34.15 5.78 6.94
CA LEU A 585 33.52 5.02 5.89
C LEU A 585 33.37 5.92 4.67
N GLU A 586 34.10 5.59 3.60
CA GLU A 586 33.93 6.21 2.30
C GLU A 586 33.10 5.28 1.44
N VAL A 587 31.79 5.55 1.42
CA VAL A 587 30.81 4.81 0.62
C VAL A 587 30.88 5.35 -0.81
N ASN A 588 31.26 4.48 -1.76
CA ASN A 588 31.67 4.90 -3.10
C ASN A 588 30.54 4.85 -4.14
N ASP A 589 29.30 4.58 -3.74
CA ASP A 589 28.19 4.42 -4.67
C ASP A 589 27.19 5.58 -4.67
N VAL A 590 26.51 5.84 -3.56
CA VAL A 590 25.45 6.87 -3.48
C VAL A 590 25.74 7.79 -2.30
N LEU A 591 25.83 9.10 -2.56
CA LEU A 591 25.98 10.10 -1.50
C LEU A 591 24.68 10.26 -0.73
N ASP A 592 24.79 10.36 0.59
CA ASP A 592 23.65 10.66 1.45
C ASP A 592 22.95 11.96 1.01
N PRO A 593 21.60 12.02 1.10
CA PRO A 593 20.85 13.21 0.74
C PRO A 593 21.26 14.38 1.63
N SER A 594 21.32 15.58 1.05
CA SER A 594 21.56 16.78 1.81
C SER A 594 20.30 17.17 2.61
N THR A 595 20.46 17.94 3.69
CA THR A 595 19.31 18.54 4.39
C THR A 595 18.52 19.48 3.49
N GLU A 596 19.20 20.15 2.55
CA GLU A 596 18.58 21.05 1.58
C GLU A 596 17.61 20.29 0.64
N ASP A 597 17.97 19.08 0.21
CA ASP A 597 17.15 18.25 -0.68
C ASP A 597 15.77 17.93 -0.06
N ILE A 598 15.76 17.69 1.26
CA ILE A 598 14.55 17.38 2.04
C ILE A 598 13.69 18.64 2.22
N GLU A 599 14.31 19.78 2.53
CA GLU A 599 13.61 21.05 2.70
C GLU A 599 12.97 21.52 1.38
N VAL A 600 13.67 21.37 0.26
CA VAL A 600 13.14 21.69 -1.08
C VAL A 600 11.92 20.84 -1.40
N LEU A 601 11.96 19.53 -1.11
CA LEU A 601 10.80 18.66 -1.35
C LEU A 601 9.61 19.02 -0.46
N GLN A 602 9.85 19.35 0.81
CA GLN A 602 8.81 19.75 1.74
C GLN A 602 8.14 21.05 1.26
N ASP A 603 8.91 22.06 0.88
CA ASP A 603 8.41 23.31 0.33
C ASP A 603 7.59 23.11 -0.95
N LEU A 604 8.06 22.27 -1.88
CA LEU A 604 7.27 21.89 -3.07
C LEU A 604 5.95 21.21 -2.71
N THR A 605 5.95 20.39 -1.66
CA THR A 605 4.76 19.66 -1.19
C THR A 605 3.75 20.61 -0.56
N ASP A 606 4.23 21.57 0.25
CA ASP A 606 3.38 22.57 0.86
C ASP A 606 2.75 23.47 -0.21
N ARG A 607 3.51 23.89 -1.24
CA ARG A 607 2.98 24.61 -2.41
C ARG A 607 1.90 23.82 -3.17
N ASP A 608 2.12 22.52 -3.40
CA ASP A 608 1.12 21.67 -4.05
C ASP A 608 -0.17 21.54 -3.22
N LEU A 609 -0.05 21.42 -1.89
CA LEU A 609 -1.17 21.31 -0.96
C LEU A 609 -1.95 22.63 -0.86
N GLU A 610 -1.27 23.77 -0.77
CA GLU A 610 -1.88 25.09 -0.76
C GLU A 610 -2.72 25.33 -2.03
N LYS A 611 -2.18 24.93 -3.18
CA LYS A 611 -2.90 25.02 -4.46
C LYS A 611 -4.12 24.11 -4.50
N GLN A 612 -3.99 22.85 -4.05
CA GLN A 612 -5.11 21.91 -3.99
C GLN A 612 -6.22 22.41 -3.05
N GLU A 613 -5.86 22.98 -1.90
CA GLU A 613 -6.82 23.57 -0.96
C GLU A 613 -7.52 24.80 -1.54
N ARG A 614 -6.79 25.63 -2.30
CA ARG A 614 -7.38 26.76 -3.04
C ARG A 614 -8.42 26.27 -4.04
N GLU A 615 -8.06 25.30 -4.89
CA GLU A 615 -8.94 24.74 -5.93
C GLU A 615 -10.16 24.03 -5.32
N LYS A 616 -9.97 23.28 -4.23
CA LYS A 616 -11.07 22.67 -3.47
C LYS A 616 -12.02 23.72 -2.92
N THR A 617 -11.48 24.83 -2.39
CA THR A 617 -12.30 25.93 -1.88
C THR A 617 -13.06 26.62 -3.01
N LEU A 618 -12.42 26.88 -4.15
CA LEU A 618 -13.04 27.44 -5.34
C LEU A 618 -14.22 26.57 -5.81
N ASN A 619 -13.98 25.27 -6.01
CA ASN A 619 -15.01 24.32 -6.42
C ASN A 619 -16.14 24.21 -5.38
N SER A 620 -15.82 24.29 -4.09
CA SER A 620 -16.83 24.29 -3.02
C SER A 620 -17.70 25.54 -3.03
N LEU A 621 -17.12 26.70 -3.36
CA LEU A 621 -17.86 27.96 -3.52
C LEU A 621 -18.77 27.91 -4.74
N GLU A 622 -18.22 27.46 -5.88
CA GLU A 622 -18.97 27.27 -7.12
C GLU A 622 -20.15 26.31 -6.94
N ALA A 623 -19.89 25.13 -6.38
CA ALA A 623 -20.93 24.15 -6.08
C ALA A 623 -21.99 24.72 -5.14
N PHE A 624 -21.58 25.43 -4.08
CA PHE A 624 -22.53 26.03 -3.15
C PHE A 624 -23.44 27.07 -3.83
N ILE A 625 -22.89 27.87 -4.76
CA ILE A 625 -23.67 28.87 -5.49
C ILE A 625 -24.73 28.20 -6.36
N PHE A 626 -24.33 27.27 -7.22
CA PHE A 626 -25.26 26.58 -8.12
C PHE A 626 -26.28 25.73 -7.37
N GLU A 627 -25.85 24.98 -6.35
CA GLU A 627 -26.73 24.15 -5.53
C GLU A 627 -27.74 24.99 -4.77
N THR A 628 -27.34 26.14 -4.22
CA THR A 628 -28.26 27.01 -3.49
C THR A 628 -29.23 27.72 -4.44
N GLN A 629 -28.76 28.14 -5.62
CA GLN A 629 -29.64 28.71 -6.65
C GLN A 629 -30.72 27.71 -7.07
N ASP A 630 -30.37 26.45 -7.34
CA ASP A 630 -31.33 25.40 -7.68
C ASP A 630 -32.34 25.16 -6.56
N LYS A 631 -31.86 25.04 -5.31
CA LYS A 631 -32.72 24.84 -4.14
C LYS A 631 -33.75 25.96 -3.96
N LEU A 632 -33.43 27.20 -4.29
CA LEU A 632 -34.38 28.32 -4.19
C LEU A 632 -35.57 28.23 -5.16
N TYR A 633 -35.53 27.33 -6.15
CA TYR A 633 -36.67 27.03 -7.02
C TYR A 633 -37.53 25.85 -6.55
N GLN A 634 -37.08 25.11 -5.54
CA GLN A 634 -37.79 23.95 -5.02
C GLN A 634 -38.85 24.37 -3.99
N ASP A 635 -40.02 23.75 -4.04
CA ASP A 635 -41.18 24.11 -3.21
C ASP A 635 -40.88 24.08 -1.70
N GLU A 636 -40.05 23.13 -1.25
CA GLU A 636 -39.68 22.98 0.17
C GLU A 636 -38.88 24.17 0.71
N TYR A 637 -38.09 24.83 -0.16
CA TYR A 637 -37.32 26.02 0.19
C TYR A 637 -38.17 27.30 0.03
N LEU A 638 -38.96 27.40 -1.04
CA LEU A 638 -39.91 28.51 -1.23
C LEU A 638 -40.89 28.63 -0.07
N ALA A 639 -41.29 27.50 0.52
CA ALA A 639 -42.20 27.50 1.66
C ALA A 639 -41.62 28.13 2.94
N VAL A 640 -40.30 28.21 3.11
CA VAL A 640 -39.67 28.63 4.38
C VAL A 640 -38.90 29.94 4.33
N VAL A 641 -38.98 30.65 3.20
CA VAL A 641 -38.24 31.91 2.93
C VAL A 641 -39.23 33.02 2.61
N THR A 642 -39.01 34.23 3.13
CA THR A 642 -39.80 35.40 2.72
C THR A 642 -39.35 35.93 1.36
N GLU A 643 -40.19 36.68 0.64
CA GLU A 643 -39.76 37.26 -0.65
C GLU A 643 -38.54 38.18 -0.49
N GLU A 644 -38.43 38.92 0.62
CA GLU A 644 -37.24 39.75 0.91
C GLU A 644 -35.98 38.92 1.19
N GLU A 645 -36.10 37.84 1.98
CA GLU A 645 -34.98 36.91 2.22
C GLU A 645 -34.54 36.25 0.91
N LYS A 646 -35.50 35.86 0.05
CA LYS A 646 -35.24 35.24 -1.25
C LYS A 646 -34.52 36.20 -2.20
N GLU A 647 -34.97 37.45 -2.30
CA GLU A 647 -34.32 38.47 -3.14
C GLU A 647 -32.89 38.76 -2.64
N GLN A 648 -32.69 38.86 -1.32
CA GLN A 648 -31.36 39.05 -0.73
C GLN A 648 -30.42 37.88 -1.02
N ILE A 649 -30.87 36.64 -0.82
CA ILE A 649 -30.05 35.45 -1.09
C ILE A 649 -29.73 35.36 -2.60
N THR A 650 -30.73 35.51 -3.46
CA THR A 650 -30.56 35.42 -4.92
C THR A 650 -29.64 36.53 -5.43
N GLY A 651 -29.79 37.75 -4.92
CA GLY A 651 -28.91 38.88 -5.23
C GLY A 651 -27.47 38.62 -4.83
N LYS A 652 -27.23 38.12 -3.61
CA LYS A 652 -25.88 37.79 -3.12
C LYS A 652 -25.23 36.61 -3.85
N LEU A 653 -26.02 35.60 -4.22
CA LEU A 653 -25.54 34.48 -5.05
C LEU A 653 -25.15 34.97 -6.45
N SER A 654 -25.93 35.87 -7.05
CA SER A 654 -25.62 36.45 -8.36
C SER A 654 -24.38 37.34 -8.30
N GLU A 655 -24.23 38.15 -7.26
CA GLU A 655 -23.02 38.95 -7.00
C GLU A 655 -21.79 38.05 -6.85
N ALA A 656 -21.90 36.97 -6.08
CA ALA A 656 -20.80 36.02 -5.90
C ALA A 656 -20.48 35.24 -7.18
N SER A 657 -21.48 34.90 -8.00
CA SER A 657 -21.29 34.28 -9.32
C SER A 657 -20.55 35.21 -10.28
N ASN A 658 -20.99 36.46 -10.40
CA ASN A 658 -20.33 37.46 -11.25
C ASN A 658 -18.89 37.72 -10.79
N TRP A 659 -18.69 37.85 -9.47
CA TRP A 659 -17.35 37.98 -8.92
C TRP A 659 -16.46 36.77 -9.24
N MET A 660 -17.03 35.57 -9.27
CA MET A 660 -16.28 34.36 -9.60
C MET A 660 -15.80 34.34 -11.05
N ASP A 661 -16.64 34.80 -11.97
CA ASP A 661 -16.33 34.89 -13.40
C ASP A 661 -15.25 35.95 -13.70
N GLU A 662 -15.24 37.06 -12.95
CA GLU A 662 -14.29 38.16 -13.15
C GLU A 662 -12.97 37.96 -12.38
N GLU A 663 -13.05 37.71 -11.07
CA GLU A 663 -11.89 37.73 -10.15
C GLU A 663 -11.66 36.39 -9.44
N GLY A 664 -12.69 35.56 -9.26
CA GLY A 664 -12.63 34.37 -8.41
C GLY A 664 -11.59 33.33 -8.85
N TYR A 665 -11.30 33.21 -10.14
CA TYR A 665 -10.27 32.30 -10.64
C TYR A 665 -8.85 32.69 -10.20
N ALA A 666 -8.58 33.98 -10.03
CA ALA A 666 -7.30 34.53 -9.58
C ALA A 666 -7.24 34.74 -8.05
N ALA A 667 -8.39 34.68 -7.37
CA ALA A 667 -8.51 34.93 -5.94
C ALA A 667 -7.71 33.93 -5.07
N GLY A 668 -7.24 34.44 -3.93
CA GLY A 668 -6.52 33.65 -2.94
C GLY A 668 -7.45 32.75 -2.12
N THR A 669 -6.90 31.71 -1.49
CA THR A 669 -7.67 30.75 -0.67
C THR A 669 -8.47 31.44 0.44
N LYS A 670 -7.92 32.50 1.04
CA LYS A 670 -8.57 33.25 2.12
C LYS A 670 -9.84 33.95 1.64
N GLU A 671 -9.77 34.65 0.51
CA GLU A 671 -10.91 35.38 -0.08
C GLU A 671 -12.03 34.42 -0.48
N LEU A 672 -11.69 33.29 -1.10
CA LEU A 672 -12.65 32.23 -1.44
C LEU A 672 -13.36 31.68 -0.19
N LYS A 673 -12.63 31.45 0.90
CA LYS A 673 -13.20 30.99 2.18
C LYS A 673 -14.11 32.05 2.81
N GLU A 674 -13.75 33.33 2.72
CA GLU A 674 -14.56 34.44 3.23
C GLU A 674 -15.88 34.55 2.47
N LYS A 675 -15.86 34.57 1.14
CA LYS A 675 -17.08 34.56 0.30
C LYS A 675 -17.98 33.36 0.59
N LEU A 676 -17.41 32.16 0.69
CA LEU A 676 -18.17 30.96 1.03
C LEU A 676 -18.81 31.05 2.43
N SER A 677 -18.08 31.59 3.40
CA SER A 677 -18.57 31.78 4.78
C SER A 677 -19.71 32.80 4.83
N GLU A 678 -19.61 33.90 4.08
CA GLU A 678 -20.66 34.91 3.97
C GLU A 678 -21.95 34.31 3.40
N LEU A 679 -21.86 33.58 2.30
CA LEU A 679 -23.02 32.92 1.68
C LEU A 679 -23.63 31.84 2.60
N LYS A 680 -22.79 31.03 3.26
CA LYS A 680 -23.25 30.02 4.23
C LYS A 680 -23.97 30.65 5.42
N LYS A 681 -23.48 31.79 5.94
CA LYS A 681 -24.12 32.52 7.04
C LYS A 681 -25.49 33.05 6.62
N LEU A 682 -25.58 33.63 5.42
CA LEU A 682 -26.82 34.17 4.88
C LEU A 682 -27.89 33.07 4.73
N CYS A 683 -27.51 31.91 4.20
CA CYS A 683 -28.45 30.81 3.92
C CYS A 683 -28.75 29.92 5.14
N LYS A 684 -28.06 30.12 6.28
CA LYS A 684 -28.12 29.21 7.44
C LYS A 684 -29.54 29.05 7.98
N ALA A 685 -30.29 30.14 8.09
CA ALA A 685 -31.64 30.11 8.64
C ALA A 685 -32.60 29.32 7.75
N MET A 686 -32.55 29.57 6.43
CA MET A 686 -33.31 28.82 5.42
C MET A 686 -33.02 27.32 5.50
N PHE A 687 -31.74 26.93 5.40
CA PHE A 687 -31.36 25.51 5.44
C PHE A 687 -31.80 24.83 6.74
N PHE A 688 -31.67 25.51 7.87
CA PHE A 688 -32.12 25.00 9.16
C PHE A 688 -33.64 24.76 9.21
N ARG A 689 -34.45 25.71 8.70
CA ARG A 689 -35.91 25.57 8.64
C ARG A 689 -36.34 24.38 7.77
N VAL A 690 -35.71 24.18 6.60
CA VAL A 690 -35.99 23.03 5.72
C VAL A 690 -35.59 21.71 6.37
N GLU A 691 -34.39 21.64 6.93
CA GLU A 691 -33.84 20.41 7.50
C GLU A 691 -34.69 19.90 8.69
N GLU A 692 -35.15 20.81 9.56
CA GLU A 692 -36.07 20.45 10.65
C GLU A 692 -37.39 19.89 10.11
N ARG A 693 -38.03 20.59 9.16
CA ARG A 693 -39.30 20.15 8.55
C ARG A 693 -39.18 18.79 7.87
N LYS A 694 -38.05 18.52 7.23
CA LYS A 694 -37.77 17.24 6.58
C LYS A 694 -37.62 16.09 7.58
N LYS A 695 -37.08 16.36 8.78
CA LYS A 695 -36.86 15.37 9.84
C LYS A 695 -38.09 15.11 10.70
N TRP A 696 -39.04 16.05 10.78
CA TRP A 696 -40.19 15.92 11.68
C TRP A 696 -41.05 14.67 11.46
N PRO A 697 -41.44 14.28 10.23
CA PRO A 697 -42.31 13.12 10.03
C PRO A 697 -41.71 11.85 10.64
N ASP A 698 -40.45 11.55 10.32
CA ASP A 698 -39.76 10.36 10.82
C ASP A 698 -39.49 10.43 12.33
N SER A 699 -39.05 11.60 12.82
CA SER A 699 -38.73 11.80 14.24
C SER A 699 -39.98 11.67 15.12
N LEU A 700 -41.10 12.26 14.70
CA LEU A 700 -42.38 12.17 15.41
C LEU A 700 -42.96 10.76 15.35
N ALA A 701 -42.89 10.08 14.20
CA ALA A 701 -43.32 8.70 14.07
C ALA A 701 -42.51 7.75 14.98
N ALA A 702 -41.20 7.95 15.08
CA ALA A 702 -40.33 7.19 15.97
C ALA A 702 -40.67 7.45 17.45
N LEU A 703 -40.92 8.71 17.83
CA LEU A 703 -41.37 9.06 19.18
C LEU A 703 -42.73 8.44 19.49
N ASP A 704 -43.68 8.47 18.56
CA ASP A 704 -45.01 7.87 18.71
C ASP A 704 -44.94 6.35 18.88
N SER A 705 -44.11 5.68 18.08
CA SER A 705 -43.86 4.25 18.25
C SER A 705 -43.28 3.96 19.64
N MET A 706 -42.34 4.77 20.13
CA MET A 706 -41.75 4.59 21.46
C MET A 706 -42.77 4.85 22.58
N LEU A 707 -43.60 5.88 22.46
CA LEU A 707 -44.68 6.18 23.39
C LEU A 707 -45.70 5.04 23.45
N ASN A 708 -46.10 4.51 22.29
CA ASN A 708 -47.00 3.36 22.20
C ASN A 708 -46.38 2.12 22.84
N HIS A 709 -45.14 1.80 22.52
CA HIS A 709 -44.42 0.66 23.11
C HIS A 709 -44.30 0.79 24.64
N SER A 710 -43.88 1.97 25.13
CA SER A 710 -43.76 2.25 26.57
C SER A 710 -45.11 2.13 27.29
N THR A 711 -46.18 2.60 26.66
CA THR A 711 -47.54 2.53 27.22
C THR A 711 -48.07 1.09 27.25
N ILE A 712 -47.86 0.32 26.18
CA ILE A 712 -48.23 -1.09 26.12
C ILE A 712 -47.43 -1.89 27.15
N PHE A 713 -46.13 -1.63 27.28
CA PHE A 713 -45.27 -2.26 28.28
C PHE A 713 -45.77 -1.98 29.70
N LEU A 714 -46.02 -0.71 30.05
CA LEU A 714 -46.55 -0.32 31.37
C LEU A 714 -47.90 -0.99 31.67
N LYS A 715 -48.83 -1.02 30.70
CA LYS A 715 -50.12 -1.71 30.83
C LYS A 715 -49.94 -3.21 31.06
N SER A 716 -49.07 -3.85 30.27
CA SER A 716 -48.81 -5.29 30.38
C SER A 716 -48.21 -5.66 31.73
N VAL A 717 -47.28 -4.85 32.24
CA VAL A 717 -46.66 -5.04 33.55
C VAL A 717 -47.68 -4.87 34.70
N ARG A 718 -48.63 -3.93 34.57
CA ARG A 718 -49.71 -3.74 35.56
C ARG A 718 -50.76 -4.85 35.57
N LEU A 719 -50.86 -5.65 34.50
CA LEU A 719 -51.75 -6.80 34.41
C LEU A 719 -51.16 -8.07 35.08
N ILE A 720 -49.89 -8.05 35.47
CA ILE A 720 -49.25 -9.14 36.21
C ILE A 720 -49.80 -9.17 37.64
N PRO A 721 -50.28 -10.31 38.17
CA PRO A 721 -50.76 -10.43 39.55
C PRO A 721 -49.72 -9.96 40.56
N GLU A 722 -50.13 -9.30 41.65
CA GLU A 722 -49.22 -8.75 42.68
C GLU A 722 -48.23 -9.78 43.24
N SER A 723 -48.61 -11.06 43.28
CA SER A 723 -47.75 -12.16 43.73
C SER A 723 -46.54 -12.43 42.83
N ASP A 724 -46.63 -12.06 41.55
CA ASP A 724 -45.62 -12.29 40.52
C ASP A 724 -44.97 -10.97 40.03
N GLN A 725 -45.25 -9.85 40.70
CA GLN A 725 -44.75 -8.54 40.31
C GLN A 725 -43.25 -8.38 40.64
N ILE A 726 -42.46 -8.03 39.62
CA ILE A 726 -40.99 -7.92 39.69
C ILE A 726 -40.50 -6.46 39.72
N PHE A 727 -41.40 -5.51 39.47
CA PHE A 727 -41.13 -4.07 39.45
C PHE A 727 -41.72 -3.38 40.67
N THR A 728 -41.04 -2.36 41.18
CA THR A 728 -41.56 -1.56 42.29
C THR A 728 -42.58 -0.54 41.79
N GLU A 729 -43.52 -0.16 42.66
CA GLU A 729 -44.53 0.86 42.33
C GLU A 729 -43.88 2.22 42.00
N VAL A 730 -42.73 2.53 42.60
CA VAL A 730 -41.96 3.76 42.30
C VAL A 730 -41.41 3.75 40.88
N GLU A 731 -40.91 2.61 40.41
CA GLU A 731 -40.37 2.44 39.05
C GLU A 731 -41.49 2.56 38.00
N LEU A 732 -42.65 1.94 38.25
CA LEU A 732 -43.80 2.03 37.34
C LEU A 732 -44.39 3.44 37.30
N LYS A 733 -44.47 4.13 38.46
CA LYS A 733 -44.86 5.55 38.51
C LYS A 733 -43.85 6.45 37.83
N THR A 734 -42.57 6.11 37.86
CA THR A 734 -41.53 6.87 37.14
C THR A 734 -41.71 6.75 35.64
N LEU A 735 -41.89 5.53 35.11
CA LEU A 735 -42.16 5.34 33.68
C LEU A 735 -43.48 6.01 33.26
N GLU A 736 -44.55 5.86 34.04
CA GLU A 736 -45.83 6.52 33.78
C GLU A 736 -45.70 8.05 33.74
N ARG A 737 -44.95 8.63 34.68
CA ARG A 737 -44.66 10.06 34.69
C ARG A 737 -43.92 10.49 33.43
N VAL A 738 -42.87 9.77 33.02
CA VAL A 738 -42.09 10.11 31.82
C VAL A 738 -42.93 9.98 30.54
N ILE A 739 -43.82 8.97 30.45
CA ILE A 739 -44.78 8.83 29.34
C ILE A 739 -45.71 10.04 29.29
N ASN A 740 -46.33 10.40 30.41
CA ASN A 740 -47.28 11.51 30.46
C ASN A 740 -46.60 12.86 30.18
N GLU A 741 -45.45 13.13 30.80
CA GLU A 741 -44.66 14.34 30.55
C GLU A 741 -44.24 14.46 29.07
N THR A 742 -43.85 13.33 28.46
CA THR A 742 -43.45 13.33 27.04
C THR A 742 -44.63 13.49 26.10
N MET A 743 -45.78 12.88 26.42
CA MET A 743 -47.01 13.03 25.63
C MET A 743 -47.55 14.45 25.70
N THR A 744 -47.59 15.05 26.90
CA THR A 744 -48.00 16.44 27.10
C THR A 744 -47.06 17.39 26.36
N TRP A 745 -45.75 17.25 26.55
CA TRP A 745 -44.76 18.05 25.83
C TRP A 745 -44.93 17.94 24.32
N LYS A 746 -45.05 16.73 23.77
CA LYS A 746 -45.23 16.52 22.33
C LYS A 746 -46.45 17.27 21.81
N ASN A 747 -47.59 17.09 22.47
CA ASN A 747 -48.85 17.70 22.04
C ASN A 747 -48.80 19.23 22.13
N GLU A 748 -48.23 19.78 23.21
CA GLU A 748 -48.09 21.22 23.41
C GLU A 748 -47.13 21.83 22.38
N THR A 749 -45.94 21.23 22.19
CA THR A 749 -44.91 21.75 21.28
C THR A 749 -45.31 21.61 19.81
N VAL A 750 -46.01 20.54 19.41
CA VAL A 750 -46.57 20.41 18.05
C VAL A 750 -47.65 21.47 17.83
N ALA A 751 -48.57 21.65 18.79
CA ALA A 751 -49.61 22.67 18.68
C ALA A 751 -49.06 24.12 18.70
N GLU A 752 -47.94 24.36 19.37
CA GLU A 752 -47.21 25.63 19.32
C GLU A 752 -46.53 25.81 17.96
N GLN A 753 -45.91 24.75 17.42
CA GLN A 753 -45.27 24.77 16.11
C GLN A 753 -46.26 25.02 14.97
N ASP A 754 -47.46 24.44 15.04
CA ASP A 754 -48.51 24.60 14.03
C ASP A 754 -49.06 26.04 13.95
N LYS A 755 -48.83 26.87 14.98
CA LYS A 755 -49.22 28.28 14.99
C LYS A 755 -48.18 29.20 14.34
N LEU A 756 -46.94 28.75 14.19
CA LEU A 756 -45.84 29.55 13.66
C LEU A 756 -45.80 29.52 12.15
N SER A 757 -45.39 30.63 11.54
CA SER A 757 -45.19 30.68 10.09
C SER A 757 -44.08 29.70 9.67
N PRO A 758 -44.18 29.09 8.48
CA PRO A 758 -43.09 28.35 7.86
C PRO A 758 -41.72 29.07 7.82
N THR A 759 -41.76 30.41 7.75
CA THR A 759 -40.61 31.31 7.69
C THR A 759 -40.02 31.67 9.04
N GLU A 760 -40.66 31.30 10.15
CA GLU A 760 -40.16 31.56 11.49
C GLU A 760 -39.25 30.43 11.96
N LYS A 761 -38.43 30.72 12.99
CA LYS A 761 -37.59 29.70 13.59
C LYS A 761 -38.49 28.64 14.24
N PRO A 762 -38.31 27.34 13.93
CA PRO A 762 -39.11 26.32 14.55
C PRO A 762 -38.84 26.18 16.04
N VAL A 763 -39.92 25.92 16.80
CA VAL A 763 -39.89 25.60 18.23
C VAL A 763 -39.81 24.09 18.44
N LEU A 764 -40.40 23.30 17.52
CA LEU A 764 -40.23 21.86 17.50
C LEU A 764 -38.87 21.49 16.89
N LEU A 765 -37.89 21.16 17.72
CA LEU A 765 -36.57 20.75 17.26
C LEU A 765 -36.41 19.23 17.28
N SER A 766 -35.83 18.68 16.21
CA SER A 766 -35.56 17.26 16.04
C SER A 766 -34.65 16.72 17.16
N LYS A 767 -33.72 17.55 17.65
CA LYS A 767 -32.87 17.24 18.81
C LYS A 767 -33.68 17.02 20.09
N ASP A 768 -34.71 17.82 20.31
CA ASP A 768 -35.54 17.74 21.51
C ASP A 768 -36.46 16.51 21.45
N ILE A 769 -37.00 16.19 20.27
CA ILE A 769 -37.75 14.94 20.01
C ILE A 769 -36.89 13.71 20.34
N GLU A 770 -35.65 13.67 19.84
CA GLU A 770 -34.75 12.53 20.07
C GLU A 770 -34.32 12.42 21.54
N ALA A 771 -34.10 13.55 22.22
CA ALA A 771 -33.80 13.56 23.65
C ALA A 771 -34.97 12.97 24.48
N LYS A 772 -36.21 13.35 24.16
CA LYS A 772 -37.42 12.81 24.81
C LYS A 772 -37.59 11.32 24.54
N ARG A 773 -37.38 10.88 23.30
CA ARG A 773 -37.39 9.47 22.91
C ARG A 773 -36.34 8.65 23.66
N SER A 774 -35.10 9.15 23.72
CA SER A 774 -33.99 8.48 24.42
C SER A 774 -34.25 8.32 25.91
N LEU A 775 -34.90 9.30 26.55
CA LEU A 775 -35.32 9.18 27.95
C LEU A 775 -36.33 8.05 28.14
N LEU A 776 -37.36 7.95 27.29
CA LEU A 776 -38.33 6.85 27.33
C LEU A 776 -37.65 5.49 27.11
N ASP A 777 -36.79 5.38 26.11
CA ASP A 777 -36.09 4.15 25.77
C ASP A 777 -35.19 3.68 26.92
N ARG A 778 -34.49 4.60 27.58
CA ARG A 778 -33.67 4.29 28.75
C ARG A 778 -34.50 3.70 29.89
N GLU A 779 -35.64 4.30 30.23
CA GLU A 779 -36.50 3.81 31.32
C GLU A 779 -37.12 2.44 30.99
N VAL A 780 -37.58 2.23 29.75
CA VAL A 780 -38.12 0.93 29.31
C VAL A 780 -37.04 -0.14 29.31
N ASN A 781 -35.84 0.14 28.79
CA ASN A 781 -34.72 -0.81 28.77
C ASN A 781 -34.20 -1.14 30.17
N TYR A 782 -34.21 -0.18 31.10
CA TYR A 782 -33.90 -0.44 32.50
C TYR A 782 -34.82 -1.52 33.09
N LEU A 783 -36.14 -1.39 32.87
CA LEU A 783 -37.13 -2.35 33.36
C LEU A 783 -37.02 -3.69 32.62
N LEU A 784 -36.87 -3.70 31.30
CA LEU A 784 -36.67 -4.94 30.54
C LEU A 784 -35.43 -5.72 31.01
N ASN A 785 -34.32 -5.04 31.24
CA ASN A 785 -33.11 -5.68 31.76
C ASN A 785 -33.34 -6.21 33.17
N LYS A 786 -33.99 -5.45 34.05
CA LYS A 786 -34.35 -5.94 35.38
C LYS A 786 -35.16 -7.24 35.30
N ALA A 787 -36.18 -7.30 34.44
CA ALA A 787 -36.99 -8.50 34.24
C ALA A 787 -36.20 -9.71 33.74
N LYS A 788 -35.23 -9.51 32.83
CA LYS A 788 -34.37 -10.58 32.31
C LYS A 788 -33.49 -11.25 33.38
N PHE A 789 -33.17 -10.55 34.47
CA PHE A 789 -32.24 -11.03 35.51
C PHE A 789 -32.92 -11.47 36.83
N VAL A 790 -34.26 -11.42 36.93
CA VAL A 790 -34.97 -11.96 38.10
C VAL A 790 -35.09 -13.49 38.00
N LYS A 791 -34.57 -14.22 39.00
CA LYS A 791 -34.75 -15.68 39.11
C LYS A 791 -36.12 -16.03 39.70
N PRO A 792 -36.82 -17.08 39.20
CA PRO A 792 -38.14 -17.44 39.71
C PRO A 792 -38.10 -17.93 41.17
N LYS A 793 -39.06 -17.50 41.99
CA LYS A 793 -39.24 -18.00 43.37
C LYS A 793 -39.85 -19.41 43.38
N PRO A 794 -39.48 -20.31 44.30
CA PRO A 794 -40.10 -21.64 44.42
C PRO A 794 -41.54 -21.51 44.94
N LYS A 795 -42.51 -22.17 44.29
CA LYS A 795 -43.90 -22.25 44.78
C LYS A 795 -44.02 -23.29 45.91
N ASP A 796 -44.57 -22.88 47.04
CA ASP A 796 -44.90 -23.75 48.17
C ASP A 796 -46.03 -24.73 47.84
N LYS A 797 -45.85 -26.00 48.21
CA LYS A 797 -46.80 -27.11 47.96
C LYS A 797 -47.97 -27.08 48.95
N ALA A 798 -49.19 -27.19 48.42
CA ALA A 798 -50.38 -27.51 49.18
C ALA A 798 -50.28 -28.92 49.80
N LYS A 799 -50.61 -29.05 51.09
CA LYS A 799 -50.78 -30.32 51.80
C LYS A 799 -52.25 -30.75 51.71
N ASP A 800 -52.50 -31.87 51.04
CA ASP A 800 -53.69 -32.70 51.26
C ASP A 800 -53.32 -33.95 52.08
N LYS A 801 -54.29 -34.42 52.87
CA LYS A 801 -54.18 -35.39 53.98
C LYS A 801 -53.84 -36.82 53.51
N ASN A 802 -53.01 -37.47 54.34
CA ASN A 802 -52.89 -38.91 54.71
C ASN A 802 -53.86 -39.92 54.01
N THR A 803 -53.47 -41.16 53.67
CA THR A 803 -52.79 -42.13 54.57
C THR A 803 -52.22 -43.35 53.80
N THR A 804 -51.02 -43.78 54.23
CA THR A 804 -50.47 -45.17 54.35
C THR A 804 -50.47 -46.15 53.18
N SER A 805 -49.27 -46.63 52.80
CA SER A 805 -48.62 -47.91 53.23
C SER A 805 -47.56 -48.33 52.18
N THR A 806 -46.27 -48.13 52.45
CA THR A 806 -45.22 -49.04 53.01
C THR A 806 -44.45 -49.87 51.97
N GLU A 807 -43.13 -49.82 52.14
CA GLU A 807 -42.10 -50.83 51.82
C GLU A 807 -41.66 -51.03 50.36
N ASN A 808 -40.37 -51.25 50.02
CA ASN A 808 -39.09 -51.05 50.71
C ASN A 808 -37.95 -51.26 49.68
N SER A 809 -36.80 -50.67 49.99
CA SER A 809 -35.43 -51.20 49.75
C SER A 809 -34.78 -51.29 48.36
N LYS A 810 -33.73 -50.45 48.24
CA LYS A 810 -32.31 -50.77 47.99
C LYS A 810 -31.77 -51.09 46.57
N ALA A 811 -30.97 -50.11 46.12
CA ALA A 811 -29.50 -50.16 45.97
C ALA A 811 -28.84 -50.47 44.61
N ASN A 812 -27.95 -49.52 44.27
CA ASN A 812 -26.63 -49.61 43.65
C ASN A 812 -26.44 -49.83 42.14
N SER A 813 -26.21 -48.70 41.46
CA SER A 813 -24.95 -48.29 40.78
C SER A 813 -24.13 -49.31 39.98
N THR A 814 -23.88 -49.00 38.70
CA THR A 814 -22.55 -48.72 38.11
C THR A 814 -22.74 -48.21 36.67
N GLU A 815 -22.14 -47.05 36.35
CA GLU A 815 -21.17 -46.82 35.26
C GLU A 815 -21.76 -46.85 33.83
N ASP A 816 -21.82 -45.69 33.15
CA ASP A 816 -20.74 -45.28 32.24
C ASP A 816 -20.94 -43.85 31.69
N ALA A 817 -19.84 -43.28 31.19
CA ALA A 817 -19.70 -41.94 30.65
C ALA A 817 -20.15 -41.79 29.17
N GLU A 818 -20.58 -40.59 28.75
CA GLU A 818 -19.92 -39.78 27.70
C GLU A 818 -20.61 -38.43 27.40
N LYS A 819 -19.79 -37.45 27.00
CA LYS A 819 -20.09 -36.06 26.62
C LYS A 819 -20.15 -35.90 25.09
N VAL A 820 -20.76 -34.79 24.62
CA VAL A 820 -20.26 -33.80 23.61
C VAL A 820 -21.29 -33.33 22.54
N ILE A 821 -21.84 -32.11 22.76
CA ILE A 821 -22.02 -30.85 21.93
C ILE A 821 -22.68 -30.84 20.49
N PRO A 822 -23.01 -29.66 19.85
CA PRO A 822 -24.35 -29.19 19.40
C PRO A 822 -24.46 -28.92 17.86
N PRO A 823 -25.55 -28.35 17.29
CA PRO A 823 -25.53 -26.96 16.70
C PRO A 823 -26.97 -26.37 16.50
N LYS A 824 -27.32 -25.26 15.80
CA LYS A 824 -26.82 -23.88 15.49
C LYS A 824 -28.03 -23.09 14.89
N THR A 825 -27.88 -21.76 14.94
CA THR A 825 -28.58 -20.60 14.32
C THR A 825 -29.01 -20.69 12.85
N GLU A 826 -30.09 -19.97 12.49
CA GLU A 826 -30.45 -19.55 11.12
C GLU A 826 -30.62 -18.03 10.98
N GLU A 827 -30.03 -17.52 9.90
CA GLU A 827 -30.16 -16.18 9.30
C GLU A 827 -31.08 -16.25 8.07
N VAL A 828 -31.69 -15.12 7.70
CA VAL A 828 -32.58 -14.94 6.54
C VAL A 828 -31.86 -14.23 5.38
N LYS A 829 -32.12 -14.66 4.14
CA LYS A 829 -31.91 -13.93 2.87
C LYS A 829 -32.96 -14.36 1.80
N PRO A 830 -33.09 -13.65 0.64
CA PRO A 830 -34.35 -13.17 0.07
C PRO A 830 -34.97 -14.02 -1.08
N ALA A 831 -36.13 -13.56 -1.56
CA ALA A 831 -37.09 -14.19 -2.46
C ALA A 831 -36.73 -14.31 -3.96
N GLU A 832 -37.33 -15.30 -4.63
CA GLU A 832 -37.37 -15.52 -6.10
C GLU A 832 -38.79 -15.97 -6.54
N GLU A 833 -39.09 -15.75 -7.83
CA GLU A 833 -40.39 -15.81 -8.55
C GLU A 833 -40.95 -17.24 -8.89
N PRO A 834 -42.19 -17.39 -9.45
CA PRO A 834 -43.03 -18.61 -9.35
C PRO A 834 -42.96 -19.59 -10.56
N PRO A 835 -43.63 -20.78 -10.50
CA PRO A 835 -43.25 -21.96 -11.29
C PRO A 835 -44.11 -22.25 -12.55
N THR A 836 -43.51 -23.01 -13.48
CA THR A 836 -44.11 -23.66 -14.65
C THR A 836 -44.60 -25.08 -14.36
N ALA A 837 -45.66 -25.51 -15.06
CA ALA A 837 -46.29 -26.84 -14.99
C ALA A 837 -45.90 -27.77 -16.17
N GLU A 838 -45.96 -29.08 -15.92
CA GLU A 838 -45.58 -30.22 -16.77
C GLU A 838 -46.58 -30.57 -17.93
N LYS A 839 -46.09 -31.11 -19.06
CA LYS A 839 -46.15 -32.55 -19.45
C LYS A 839 -45.84 -32.85 -20.96
N LYS A 840 -44.93 -33.84 -21.13
CA LYS A 840 -44.88 -35.03 -22.03
C LYS A 840 -44.79 -35.01 -23.58
N ASP A 841 -43.82 -35.82 -24.02
CA ASP A 841 -43.73 -36.82 -25.11
C ASP A 841 -43.76 -36.39 -26.61
N GLU A 842 -42.63 -36.58 -27.33
CA GLU A 842 -42.40 -37.46 -28.51
C GLU A 842 -41.16 -37.05 -29.37
N GLU A 843 -40.43 -38.08 -29.85
CA GLU A 843 -39.23 -38.12 -30.72
C GLU A 843 -39.61 -38.13 -32.25
N PRO A 844 -38.71 -38.25 -33.27
CA PRO A 844 -37.45 -37.56 -33.58
C PRO A 844 -37.27 -37.19 -35.12
N ILE A 845 -36.04 -36.80 -35.50
CA ILE A 845 -35.32 -36.85 -36.83
C ILE A 845 -35.60 -35.82 -37.97
N LEU A 846 -34.57 -35.05 -38.39
CA LEU A 846 -33.77 -35.22 -39.64
C LEU A 846 -32.92 -34.00 -40.04
N GLU A 847 -31.68 -34.30 -40.43
CA GLU A 847 -30.67 -33.43 -41.05
C GLU A 847 -31.10 -32.90 -42.43
N LEU A 848 -30.53 -31.75 -42.86
CA LEU A 848 -29.82 -31.58 -44.14
C LEU A 848 -29.27 -30.15 -44.31
N ASN A 849 -28.15 -30.07 -45.01
CA ASN A 849 -27.23 -28.93 -45.21
C ASN A 849 -27.59 -28.11 -46.50
N PRO A 850 -26.83 -27.07 -46.90
CA PRO A 850 -27.32 -25.76 -47.39
C PRO A 850 -27.31 -25.57 -48.92
N ALA A 851 -27.94 -24.48 -49.41
CA ALA A 851 -27.65 -23.91 -50.73
C ALA A 851 -28.05 -22.42 -50.87
N GLU A 852 -27.29 -21.75 -51.74
CA GLU A 852 -27.26 -20.35 -52.18
C GLU A 852 -28.58 -19.81 -52.77
N ASN A 853 -28.86 -18.51 -52.65
CA ASN A 853 -28.75 -17.51 -53.75
C ASN A 853 -29.49 -16.18 -53.51
N THR A 854 -28.83 -15.12 -53.99
CA THR A 854 -29.34 -13.89 -54.64
C THR A 854 -30.27 -12.90 -53.90
N ASP A 855 -29.67 -11.74 -53.63
CA ASP A 855 -29.97 -10.41 -54.21
C ASP A 855 -31.25 -9.62 -53.83
N THR A 856 -31.05 -8.30 -53.84
CA THR A 856 -32.00 -7.16 -53.84
C THR A 856 -32.42 -6.53 -52.50
N GLY A 857 -31.71 -5.45 -52.14
CA GLY A 857 -32.21 -4.08 -52.26
C GLY A 857 -33.16 -3.50 -51.19
N HIS A 858 -32.77 -2.30 -50.71
CA HIS A 858 -33.55 -1.28 -49.96
C HIS A 858 -33.82 -1.59 -48.48
N SER A 859 -33.84 -0.67 -47.52
CA SER A 859 -33.47 0.75 -47.41
C SER A 859 -33.66 1.13 -45.93
N GLN A 860 -32.84 2.08 -45.44
CA GLN A 860 -33.12 3.00 -44.34
C GLN A 860 -33.34 2.50 -42.89
N SER A 861 -32.37 2.92 -42.07
CA SER A 861 -32.53 3.79 -40.90
C SER A 861 -32.66 3.20 -39.49
N THR A 862 -31.84 3.82 -38.64
CA THR A 862 -32.02 4.14 -37.20
C THR A 862 -31.81 3.06 -36.14
N ASN A 863 -30.74 3.32 -35.38
CA ASN A 863 -30.64 3.38 -33.92
C ASN A 863 -30.48 2.11 -33.06
N GLN A 864 -29.44 2.22 -32.23
CA GLN A 864 -29.32 1.76 -30.85
C GLN A 864 -29.20 0.25 -30.60
N SER A 865 -27.96 -0.18 -30.39
CA SER A 865 -27.66 -1.42 -29.67
C SER A 865 -26.70 -1.12 -28.52
N ASN A 866 -27.22 -1.34 -27.32
CA ASN A 866 -26.57 -1.30 -26.01
C ASN A 866 -25.21 -2.00 -26.00
N ILE A 867 -24.17 -1.26 -25.66
CA ILE A 867 -22.86 -1.82 -25.29
C ILE A 867 -22.90 -2.14 -23.80
N LYS A 868 -22.92 -3.44 -23.47
CA LYS A 868 -22.53 -3.94 -22.16
C LYS A 868 -21.05 -3.64 -21.95
N ILE A 869 -20.76 -2.68 -21.09
CA ILE A 869 -19.42 -2.37 -20.60
C ILE A 869 -18.99 -3.52 -19.69
N ILE A 870 -17.99 -4.27 -20.13
CA ILE A 870 -17.20 -5.16 -19.26
C ILE A 870 -16.00 -4.33 -18.82
N LEU A 871 -15.98 -3.96 -17.54
CA LEU A 871 -14.87 -3.25 -16.90
C LEU A 871 -13.68 -4.20 -16.73
N THR A 872 -12.51 -3.78 -17.22
CA THR A 872 -11.17 -4.32 -16.93
C THR A 872 -10.22 -3.19 -16.58
#